data_AF-B6UXS4-F1
#
_entry.id   AF-B6UXS4-F1
#
_cell.length_a   1.000
_cell.length_b   1.000
_cell.length_c   1.000
_cell.angle_alpha   90.00
_cell.angle_beta   90.00
_cell.angle_gamma   90.00
#
_symmetry.space_group_name_H-M   'P 1'
#
loop_
_entity.id
_entity.type
_entity.pdbx_description
1 polymer ?
#
loop_
_entity_poly.entity_id
_entity_poly.type
_entity_poly.pdbx_seq_one_letter_code
_entity_poly.pdbx_strand_id
1 'polypeptide(L)'
;IKFSSPVTLILGENGCGKTTVVECLKYALTGECPPGSDRGKSFVHDPKIFGLNEVLAQIKMQVRDRRGAQVSICRTMKVSKKRNKMSFETMDSTINFLTGAGQSKREKQDSLSGRSVDIDVAISDFMGVSKAIINNVLFCHQEDSSWPLDESKKLKEKFDAIFGITEYNKALDKIIKLRKEAMEELKIKEANMKHVAYLKQEMEVKTLNLQKAQRKCDAIKAQCSECEEEMKPIEARLVEIRNVEFEIGKYQAQKVEMDTKHKNCKDQISTLTLKIKNPFRGTLDELDQEISNFDQRMQEMRQKRTEVEGNLSQIKRSSVAEQEKLGTQDRKHCLAKQRHQSELACRAQLLKRVKEFCRELHITIDCDLVEQPEKMGEVLQDIEAMIITKHCEITEIFEQNEKADRSRQVKIDELRIDLTKSEQSVTAQEKQRESSKRESETLGVEIKKIETSMQDLKKLEKEINEVNELYESANKSIDQQAIKDAIARKKASIAENQIQFKKLDEQLTFLGSMAKLVAECSLKQKELDKKNQEVHRVRSRHSDNFGKLFKEPITCNYRRSMQVVYEKLRREIQDLNEKANTQKLKEQSYEIKRKNLISDISRMEKELKDSEELIYQKCRSTPYDDLLERSKT
;
A
#
# COMPACT_ATOMS: atom_id res chain seq x y z
N ILE A 1 -17.00 -23.25 -59.94
CA ILE A 1 -18.47 -23.09 -60.11
C ILE A 1 -18.77 -21.61 -60.22
N LYS A 2 -19.64 -21.19 -61.15
CA LYS A 2 -20.09 -19.80 -61.26
C LYS A 2 -21.52 -19.70 -60.73
N PHE A 3 -21.73 -18.89 -59.71
CA PHE A 3 -23.06 -18.71 -59.10
C PHE A 3 -23.88 -17.70 -59.90
N SER A 4 -25.15 -18.02 -60.11
CA SER A 4 -26.14 -17.24 -60.83
C SER A 4 -27.08 -16.54 -59.84
N SER A 5 -27.58 -15.36 -60.20
CA SER A 5 -28.62 -14.64 -59.46
C SER A 5 -29.96 -14.81 -60.17
N PRO A 6 -31.10 -15.00 -59.46
CA PRO A 6 -31.23 -15.02 -57.99
C PRO A 6 -31.04 -16.40 -57.37
N VAL A 7 -31.07 -17.48 -58.16
CA VAL A 7 -31.00 -18.87 -57.68
C VAL A 7 -29.94 -19.65 -58.46
N THR A 8 -29.14 -20.44 -57.73
CA THR A 8 -28.22 -21.42 -58.32
C THR A 8 -28.62 -22.81 -57.86
N LEU A 9 -28.92 -23.70 -58.81
CA LEU A 9 -29.28 -25.09 -58.54
C LEU A 9 -28.04 -25.99 -58.71
N ILE A 10 -27.68 -26.74 -57.66
CA ILE A 10 -26.61 -27.73 -57.69
C ILE A 10 -27.23 -29.12 -57.49
N LEU A 11 -27.29 -29.91 -58.57
CA LEU A 11 -27.82 -31.27 -58.58
C LEU A 11 -26.69 -32.29 -58.71
N GLY A 12 -26.93 -33.49 -58.22
CA GLY A 12 -26.00 -34.62 -58.29
C GLY A 12 -26.39 -35.72 -57.32
N GLU A 13 -25.85 -36.92 -57.50
CA GLU A 13 -26.11 -38.05 -56.62
C GLU A 13 -25.46 -37.85 -55.23
N ASN A 14 -25.86 -38.66 -54.25
CA ASN A 14 -25.23 -38.64 -52.93
C ASN A 14 -23.75 -39.01 -53.06
N GLY A 15 -22.88 -38.26 -52.38
CA GLY A 15 -21.42 -38.44 -52.50
C GLY A 15 -20.75 -37.67 -53.64
N CYS A 16 -21.49 -36.99 -54.53
CA CYS A 16 -20.90 -36.17 -55.60
C CYS A 16 -20.23 -34.85 -55.12
N GLY A 17 -20.06 -34.64 -53.82
CA GLY A 17 -19.41 -33.45 -53.26
C GLY A 17 -20.26 -32.17 -53.21
N LYS A 18 -21.60 -32.28 -53.34
CA LYS A 18 -22.51 -31.12 -53.26
C LYS A 18 -22.33 -30.32 -51.96
N THR A 19 -22.32 -31.01 -50.82
CA THR A 19 -22.10 -30.40 -49.49
C THR A 19 -20.70 -29.82 -49.39
N THR A 20 -19.69 -30.52 -49.93
CA THR A 20 -18.29 -30.06 -49.97
C THR A 20 -18.12 -28.73 -50.71
N VAL A 21 -18.92 -28.46 -51.75
CA VAL A 21 -18.92 -27.14 -52.41
C VAL A 21 -19.34 -26.03 -51.43
N VAL A 22 -20.39 -26.25 -50.64
CA VAL A 22 -20.89 -25.26 -49.66
C VAL A 22 -19.89 -25.09 -48.52
N GLU A 23 -19.29 -26.19 -48.05
CA GLU A 23 -18.20 -26.18 -47.07
C GLU A 23 -16.98 -25.39 -47.56
N CYS A 24 -16.62 -25.51 -48.85
CA CYS A 24 -15.55 -24.71 -49.45
C CYS A 24 -15.87 -23.21 -49.47
N LEU A 25 -17.12 -22.83 -49.73
CA LEU A 25 -17.55 -21.43 -49.65
C LEU A 25 -17.46 -20.90 -48.22
N LYS A 26 -17.93 -21.69 -47.25
CA LYS A 26 -17.82 -21.37 -45.82
C LYS A 26 -16.36 -21.18 -45.44
N TYR A 27 -15.50 -22.15 -45.74
CA TYR A 27 -14.08 -22.10 -45.42
C TYR A 27 -13.36 -20.92 -46.10
N ALA A 28 -13.68 -20.62 -47.36
CA ALA A 28 -13.12 -19.47 -48.06
C ALA A 28 -13.41 -18.16 -47.32
N LEU A 29 -14.63 -17.98 -46.82
CA LEU A 29 -15.06 -16.75 -46.16
C LEU A 29 -14.65 -16.66 -44.69
N THR A 30 -14.71 -17.75 -43.93
CA THR A 30 -14.56 -17.72 -42.47
C THR A 30 -13.34 -18.47 -41.93
N GLY A 31 -12.63 -19.21 -42.79
CA GLY A 31 -11.47 -20.03 -42.39
C GLY A 31 -11.83 -21.23 -41.49
N GLU A 32 -13.11 -21.46 -41.20
CA GLU A 32 -13.54 -22.55 -40.33
C GLU A 32 -13.71 -23.87 -41.10
N CYS A 33 -13.06 -24.92 -40.59
CA CYS A 33 -13.23 -26.28 -41.13
C CYS A 33 -14.66 -26.80 -40.87
N PRO A 34 -15.18 -27.67 -41.75
CA PRO A 34 -16.48 -28.32 -41.52
C PRO A 34 -16.51 -29.12 -40.21
N PRO A 35 -17.66 -29.22 -39.54
CA PRO A 35 -17.81 -30.10 -38.38
C PRO A 35 -17.54 -31.56 -38.77
N GLY A 36 -17.03 -32.36 -37.83
CA GLY A 36 -16.67 -33.76 -38.08
C GLY A 36 -15.36 -34.00 -38.86
N SER A 37 -14.67 -32.95 -39.32
CA SER A 37 -13.45 -33.06 -40.15
C SER A 37 -12.14 -33.39 -39.41
N ASP A 38 -12.18 -33.79 -38.14
CA ASP A 38 -11.01 -33.99 -37.24
C ASP A 38 -9.96 -32.87 -37.37
N ARG A 39 -10.38 -31.63 -37.11
CA ARG A 39 -9.58 -30.40 -37.25
C ARG A 39 -9.07 -30.15 -38.68
N GLY A 40 -9.89 -30.45 -39.69
CA GLY A 40 -9.60 -30.20 -41.11
C GLY A 40 -8.85 -31.31 -41.84
N LYS A 41 -8.44 -32.39 -41.15
CA LYS A 41 -7.70 -33.50 -41.78
C LYS A 41 -8.52 -34.23 -42.84
N SER A 42 -9.80 -34.44 -42.59
CA SER A 42 -10.70 -35.14 -43.52
C SER A 42 -11.27 -34.23 -44.62
N PHE A 43 -10.96 -32.92 -44.55
CA PHE A 43 -11.42 -31.94 -45.54
C PHE A 43 -10.48 -31.85 -46.75
N VAL A 44 -9.20 -32.17 -46.55
CA VAL A 44 -8.23 -32.34 -47.63
C VAL A 44 -8.26 -33.79 -48.10
N HIS A 45 -8.10 -34.00 -49.40
CA HIS A 45 -8.02 -35.35 -49.96
C HIS A 45 -6.91 -36.16 -49.29
N ASP A 46 -7.16 -37.42 -48.94
CA ASP A 46 -6.22 -38.23 -48.14
C ASP A 46 -4.95 -38.60 -48.94
N PRO A 47 -3.75 -38.14 -48.52
CA PRO A 47 -2.52 -38.91 -48.41
C PRO A 47 -2.40 -40.19 -49.23
N LYS A 48 -3.05 -41.17 -48.63
CA LYS A 48 -2.93 -42.59 -48.85
C LYS A 48 -3.60 -43.03 -50.14
N ILE A 49 -4.62 -42.32 -50.59
CA ILE A 49 -5.37 -42.67 -51.81
C ILE A 49 -4.46 -42.59 -53.03
N PHE A 50 -3.54 -41.62 -53.06
CA PHE A 50 -2.60 -41.42 -54.16
C PHE A 50 -1.17 -41.89 -53.83
N GLY A 51 -0.94 -42.50 -52.66
CA GLY A 51 0.40 -42.93 -52.23
C GLY A 51 1.39 -41.77 -52.00
N LEU A 52 0.90 -40.55 -51.78
CA LEU A 52 1.74 -39.36 -51.57
C LEU A 52 2.03 -39.15 -50.08
N ASN A 53 3.15 -38.47 -49.77
CA ASN A 53 3.48 -38.08 -48.39
C ASN A 53 2.79 -36.78 -47.96
N GLU A 54 2.37 -35.96 -48.93
CA GLU A 54 1.69 -34.70 -48.71
C GLU A 54 0.71 -34.40 -49.84
N VAL A 55 -0.40 -33.75 -49.50
CA VAL A 55 -1.40 -33.22 -50.44
C VAL A 55 -1.68 -31.77 -50.06
N LEU A 56 -1.68 -30.91 -51.07
CA LEU A 56 -2.10 -29.53 -50.97
C LEU A 56 -3.51 -29.39 -51.53
N ALA A 57 -4.38 -28.69 -50.80
CA ALA A 57 -5.67 -28.25 -51.31
C ALA A 57 -5.73 -26.72 -51.33
N GLN A 58 -6.39 -26.18 -52.33
CA GLN A 58 -6.51 -24.74 -52.52
C GLN A 58 -7.95 -24.39 -52.90
N ILE A 59 -8.52 -23.41 -52.19
CA ILE A 59 -9.85 -22.88 -52.45
C ILE A 59 -9.68 -21.44 -52.94
N LYS A 60 -10.18 -21.17 -54.14
CA LYS A 60 -10.20 -19.85 -54.76
C LYS A 60 -11.64 -19.41 -54.94
N MET A 61 -11.98 -18.23 -54.41
CA MET A 61 -13.32 -17.67 -54.46
C MET A 61 -13.23 -16.20 -54.88
N GLN A 62 -14.08 -15.79 -55.81
CA GLN A 62 -14.21 -14.39 -56.18
C GLN A 62 -15.58 -13.89 -55.75
N VAL A 63 -15.61 -12.78 -55.02
CA VAL A 63 -16.84 -12.17 -54.50
C VAL A 63 -16.94 -10.75 -54.99
N ARG A 64 -18.18 -10.28 -55.16
CA ARG A 64 -18.49 -8.91 -55.58
C ARG A 64 -19.42 -8.28 -54.54
N ASP A 65 -19.05 -7.09 -54.07
CA ASP A 65 -19.89 -6.28 -53.17
C ASP A 65 -20.97 -5.50 -53.96
N ARG A 66 -21.98 -4.97 -53.26
CA ARG A 66 -23.02 -4.05 -53.77
C ARG A 66 -22.44 -2.87 -54.55
N ARG A 67 -21.25 -2.41 -54.19
CA ARG A 67 -20.54 -1.31 -54.86
C ARG A 67 -19.83 -1.72 -56.16
N GLY A 68 -19.91 -2.99 -56.55
CA GLY A 68 -19.26 -3.53 -57.75
C GLY A 68 -17.77 -3.85 -57.57
N ALA A 69 -17.19 -3.56 -56.40
CA ALA A 69 -15.83 -3.96 -56.05
C ALA A 69 -15.74 -5.49 -56.00
N GLN A 70 -14.67 -6.05 -56.54
CA GLN A 70 -14.44 -7.49 -56.55
C GLN A 70 -13.26 -7.84 -55.67
N VAL A 71 -13.33 -8.99 -55.00
CA VAL A 71 -12.24 -9.52 -54.20
C VAL A 71 -12.02 -10.97 -54.58
N SER A 72 -10.77 -11.34 -54.79
CA SER A 72 -10.34 -12.72 -54.96
C SER A 72 -9.69 -13.21 -53.66
N ILE A 73 -10.25 -14.26 -53.10
CA ILE A 73 -9.82 -14.91 -51.87
C ILE A 73 -9.20 -16.25 -52.25
N CYS A 74 -7.99 -16.51 -51.78
CA CYS A 74 -7.30 -17.78 -51.97
C CYS A 74 -6.82 -18.31 -50.63
N ARG A 75 -7.35 -19.47 -50.22
CA ARG A 75 -6.90 -20.20 -49.03
C ARG A 75 -6.24 -21.51 -49.44
N THR A 76 -5.07 -21.77 -48.88
CA THR A 76 -4.30 -22.98 -49.15
C THR A 76 -4.16 -23.77 -47.86
N MET A 77 -4.34 -25.07 -47.95
CA MET A 77 -4.23 -26.00 -46.83
C MET A 77 -3.37 -27.20 -47.24
N LYS A 78 -2.69 -27.78 -46.25
CA LYS A 78 -1.75 -28.87 -46.44
C LYS A 78 -2.08 -29.99 -45.48
N VAL A 79 -2.14 -31.22 -46.00
CA VAL A 79 -2.15 -32.41 -45.17
C VAL A 79 -0.90 -33.23 -45.47
N SER A 80 -0.13 -33.55 -44.42
CA SER A 80 1.10 -34.34 -44.53
C SER A 80 1.09 -35.54 -43.59
N LYS A 81 1.64 -36.66 -44.08
CA LYS A 81 1.78 -37.91 -43.35
C LYS A 81 3.15 -37.92 -42.65
N LYS A 82 3.18 -37.59 -41.35
CA LYS A 82 4.40 -37.64 -40.52
C LYS A 82 4.33 -38.83 -39.57
N ARG A 83 5.27 -39.77 -39.65
CA ARG A 83 5.39 -40.96 -38.76
C ARG A 83 4.05 -41.69 -38.53
N ASN A 84 3.34 -42.00 -39.62
CA ASN A 84 2.03 -42.68 -39.63
C ASN A 84 0.84 -41.89 -39.02
N LYS A 85 1.04 -40.63 -38.59
CA LYS A 85 -0.03 -39.70 -38.19
C LYS A 85 -0.25 -38.65 -39.27
N MET A 86 -1.53 -38.34 -39.52
CA MET A 86 -1.94 -37.30 -40.45
C MET A 86 -1.92 -35.93 -39.74
N SER A 87 -1.24 -34.95 -40.33
CA SER A 87 -1.14 -33.58 -39.80
C SER A 87 -1.73 -32.59 -40.79
N PHE A 88 -2.62 -31.71 -40.31
CA PHE A 88 -3.25 -30.64 -41.08
C PHE A 88 -2.60 -29.31 -40.71
N GLU A 89 -2.20 -28.54 -41.72
CA GLU A 89 -1.58 -27.23 -41.61
C GLU A 89 -2.33 -26.27 -42.55
N THR A 90 -2.76 -25.11 -42.04
CA THR A 90 -3.31 -24.03 -42.89
C THR A 90 -2.16 -23.12 -43.31
N MET A 91 -1.99 -22.93 -44.62
CA MET A 91 -0.95 -22.08 -45.18
C MET A 91 -1.44 -20.63 -45.28
N ASP A 92 -0.53 -19.72 -45.61
CA ASP A 92 -0.86 -18.31 -45.80
C ASP A 92 -1.99 -18.14 -46.82
N SER A 93 -3.02 -17.41 -46.40
CA SER A 93 -4.14 -17.04 -47.23
C SER A 93 -3.87 -15.69 -47.89
N THR A 94 -4.44 -15.46 -49.07
CA THR A 94 -4.22 -14.22 -49.83
C THR A 94 -5.55 -13.62 -50.25
N ILE A 95 -5.69 -12.31 -50.08
CA ILE A 95 -6.84 -11.52 -50.53
C ILE A 95 -6.34 -10.49 -51.53
N ASN A 96 -6.91 -10.49 -52.73
CA ASN A 96 -6.60 -9.52 -53.78
C ASN A 96 -7.86 -8.71 -54.12
N PHE A 97 -7.80 -7.40 -53.90
CA PHE A 97 -8.86 -6.47 -54.33
C PHE A 97 -8.74 -6.21 -55.84
N LEU A 98 -9.76 -6.63 -56.58
CA LEU A 98 -9.91 -6.44 -58.02
C LEU A 98 -10.80 -5.21 -58.25
N THR A 99 -10.16 -4.07 -58.52
CA THR A 99 -10.86 -2.82 -58.85
C THR A 99 -11.62 -2.98 -60.18
N GLY A 100 -12.90 -2.58 -60.21
CA GLY A 100 -13.75 -2.67 -61.41
C GLY A 100 -13.26 -1.80 -62.56
N ALA A 101 -13.46 -2.29 -63.79
CA ALA A 101 -13.08 -1.66 -65.05
C ALA A 101 -13.52 -0.18 -65.15
N GLY A 102 -12.55 0.72 -65.36
CA GLY A 102 -12.82 2.13 -65.69
C GLY A 102 -11.82 3.16 -65.17
N GLN A 103 -10.87 2.79 -64.29
CA GLN A 103 -9.80 3.70 -63.87
C GLN A 103 -8.44 3.04 -64.02
N SER A 104 -7.74 3.47 -65.06
CA SER A 104 -6.33 3.20 -65.31
C SER A 104 -5.46 3.79 -64.19
N LYS A 105 -4.41 3.04 -63.83
CA LYS A 105 -3.27 3.40 -62.96
C LYS A 105 -3.54 3.49 -61.44
N ARG A 106 -3.52 2.34 -60.78
CA ARG A 106 -2.74 2.17 -59.53
C ARG A 106 -1.93 0.88 -59.63
N GLU A 107 -0.61 1.04 -59.72
CA GLU A 107 0.42 0.00 -59.86
C GLU A 107 0.66 -0.83 -58.59
N LYS A 108 -0.30 -0.85 -57.66
CA LYS A 108 -0.32 -1.79 -56.55
C LYS A 108 -1.70 -2.42 -56.52
N GLN A 109 -1.76 -3.68 -56.98
CA GLN A 109 -2.74 -4.59 -56.43
C GLN A 109 -2.47 -4.59 -54.93
N ASP A 110 -3.35 -3.98 -54.13
CA ASP A 110 -3.26 -4.03 -52.68
C ASP A 110 -3.59 -5.47 -52.25
N SER A 111 -2.66 -6.40 -52.49
CA SER A 111 -2.75 -7.78 -52.04
C SER A 111 -2.47 -7.78 -50.54
N LEU A 112 -3.48 -8.09 -49.74
CA LEU A 112 -3.30 -8.36 -48.32
C LEU A 112 -2.92 -9.84 -48.17
N SER A 113 -1.63 -10.09 -47.96
CA SER A 113 -1.14 -11.37 -47.44
C SER A 113 -0.88 -11.20 -45.93
N GLY A 114 -1.57 -11.98 -45.11
CA GLY A 114 -1.49 -11.86 -43.65
C GLY A 114 -1.80 -13.19 -42.96
N ARG A 115 -1.70 -13.20 -41.62
CA ARG A 115 -2.12 -14.36 -40.82
C ARG A 115 -3.63 -14.57 -40.99
N SER A 116 -4.09 -15.82 -40.88
CA SER A 116 -5.48 -16.23 -41.14
C SER A 116 -6.54 -15.40 -40.41
N VAL A 117 -6.24 -14.89 -39.21
CA VAL A 117 -7.16 -14.09 -38.38
C VAL A 117 -7.41 -12.69 -38.97
N ASP A 118 -6.37 -12.01 -39.48
CA ASP A 118 -6.51 -10.66 -40.04
C ASP A 118 -7.29 -10.68 -41.37
N ILE A 119 -7.15 -11.78 -42.11
CA ILE A 119 -7.85 -12.08 -43.37
C ILE A 119 -9.34 -12.32 -43.13
N ASP A 120 -9.70 -13.07 -42.09
CA ASP A 120 -11.11 -13.32 -41.74
C ASP A 120 -11.85 -12.02 -41.40
N VAL A 121 -11.20 -11.09 -40.68
CA VAL A 121 -11.76 -9.78 -40.34
C VAL A 121 -11.93 -8.94 -41.61
N ALA A 122 -10.90 -8.86 -42.46
CA ALA A 122 -10.96 -8.12 -43.72
C ALA A 122 -12.06 -8.65 -44.67
N ILE A 123 -12.27 -9.97 -44.73
CA ILE A 123 -13.36 -10.58 -45.52
C ILE A 123 -14.72 -10.26 -44.91
N SER A 124 -14.86 -10.34 -43.58
CA SER A 124 -16.11 -10.02 -42.88
C SER A 124 -16.49 -8.55 -43.10
N ASP A 125 -15.52 -7.64 -43.03
CA ASP A 125 -15.68 -6.22 -43.31
C ASP A 125 -16.07 -5.96 -44.78
N PHE A 126 -15.42 -6.66 -45.73
CA PHE A 126 -15.75 -6.56 -47.15
C PHE A 126 -17.15 -7.07 -47.47
N MET A 127 -17.59 -8.16 -46.82
CA MET A 127 -18.92 -8.74 -46.98
C MET A 127 -20.01 -7.94 -46.24
N GLY A 128 -19.62 -7.09 -45.28
CA GLY A 128 -20.55 -6.32 -44.44
C GLY A 128 -21.38 -7.17 -43.48
N VAL A 129 -20.96 -8.41 -43.20
CA VAL A 129 -21.64 -9.37 -42.32
C VAL A 129 -20.63 -10.01 -41.37
N SER A 130 -21.03 -10.22 -40.12
CA SER A 130 -20.15 -10.82 -39.13
C SER A 130 -19.86 -12.29 -39.46
N LYS A 131 -18.68 -12.78 -39.03
CA LYS A 131 -18.29 -14.19 -39.14
C LYS A 131 -19.36 -15.15 -38.59
N ALA A 132 -20.01 -14.78 -37.48
CA ALA A 132 -21.09 -15.55 -36.89
C ALA A 132 -22.32 -15.67 -37.80
N ILE A 133 -22.68 -14.61 -38.52
CA ILE A 133 -23.79 -14.64 -39.50
C ILE A 133 -23.40 -15.52 -40.70
N ILE A 134 -22.17 -15.40 -41.21
CA ILE A 134 -21.70 -16.23 -42.32
C ILE A 134 -21.76 -17.72 -41.93
N ASN A 135 -21.34 -18.08 -40.72
CA ASN A 135 -21.27 -19.46 -40.26
C ASN A 135 -22.61 -20.07 -39.82
N ASN A 136 -23.48 -19.31 -39.14
CA ASN A 136 -24.71 -19.85 -38.54
C ASN A 136 -25.97 -19.59 -39.37
N VAL A 137 -25.95 -18.61 -40.30
CA VAL A 137 -27.13 -18.18 -41.06
C VAL A 137 -26.93 -18.38 -42.56
N LEU A 138 -25.86 -17.86 -43.16
CA LEU A 138 -25.66 -17.92 -44.62
C LEU A 138 -25.18 -19.29 -45.08
N PHE A 139 -24.12 -19.81 -44.45
CA PHE A 139 -23.53 -21.12 -44.74
C PHE A 139 -23.60 -22.01 -43.51
N CYS A 140 -24.82 -22.17 -42.98
CA CYS A 140 -25.07 -23.14 -41.92
C CYS A 140 -24.78 -24.56 -42.42
N HIS A 141 -24.07 -25.34 -41.61
CA HIS A 141 -23.78 -26.72 -41.97
C HIS A 141 -25.07 -27.55 -41.95
N GLN A 142 -25.15 -28.58 -42.80
CA GLN A 142 -26.33 -29.43 -42.92
C GLN A 142 -26.71 -30.08 -41.57
N GLU A 143 -25.71 -30.59 -40.85
CA GLU A 143 -25.88 -31.21 -39.52
C GLU A 143 -26.31 -30.21 -38.44
N ASP A 144 -25.96 -28.93 -38.61
CA ASP A 144 -26.28 -27.86 -37.65
C ASP A 144 -27.53 -27.06 -38.04
N SER A 145 -28.21 -27.41 -39.13
CA SER A 145 -29.32 -26.61 -39.69
C SER A 145 -30.51 -26.45 -38.74
N SER A 146 -30.71 -27.39 -37.82
CA SER A 146 -31.74 -27.37 -36.79
C SER A 146 -31.34 -26.63 -35.50
N TRP A 147 -30.21 -25.91 -35.49
CA TRP A 147 -29.74 -25.19 -34.30
C TRP A 147 -30.76 -24.22 -33.66
N PRO A 148 -31.73 -23.60 -34.39
CA PRO A 148 -32.77 -22.79 -33.76
C PRO A 148 -33.71 -23.59 -32.84
N LEU A 149 -33.75 -24.91 -32.98
CA LEU A 149 -34.54 -25.84 -32.17
C LEU A 149 -33.68 -26.60 -31.14
N ASP A 150 -32.39 -26.30 -31.06
CA ASP A 150 -31.47 -26.93 -30.11
C ASP A 150 -31.69 -26.37 -28.69
N GLU A 151 -30.99 -26.93 -27.71
CA GLU A 151 -31.12 -26.57 -26.31
C GLU A 151 -30.90 -25.06 -26.06
N SER A 152 -31.64 -24.51 -25.09
CA SER A 152 -31.67 -23.09 -24.74
C SER A 152 -30.29 -22.45 -24.55
N LYS A 153 -29.32 -23.21 -24.02
CA LYS A 153 -27.94 -22.75 -23.85
C LYS A 153 -27.21 -22.55 -25.18
N LYS A 154 -27.21 -23.54 -26.06
CA LYS A 154 -26.55 -23.46 -27.37
C LYS A 154 -27.22 -22.44 -28.29
N LEU A 155 -28.55 -22.35 -28.19
CA LEU A 155 -29.34 -21.33 -28.88
C LEU A 155 -28.89 -19.93 -28.45
N LYS A 156 -28.78 -19.69 -27.14
CA LYS A 156 -28.30 -18.42 -26.59
C LYS A 156 -26.87 -18.11 -27.04
N GLU A 157 -25.96 -19.08 -27.00
CA GLU A 157 -24.58 -18.89 -27.47
C GLU A 157 -24.51 -18.45 -28.94
N LYS A 158 -25.31 -19.05 -29.81
CA LYS A 158 -25.40 -18.65 -31.23
C LYS A 158 -26.04 -17.27 -31.40
N PHE A 159 -27.08 -16.93 -30.65
CA PHE A 159 -27.66 -15.59 -30.66
C PHE A 159 -26.69 -14.52 -30.16
N ASP A 160 -26.01 -14.77 -29.04
CA ASP A 160 -25.03 -13.85 -28.47
C ASP A 160 -23.84 -13.65 -29.43
N ALA A 161 -23.47 -14.67 -30.20
CA ALA A 161 -22.47 -14.57 -31.26
C ALA A 161 -22.98 -13.80 -32.49
N ILE A 162 -24.22 -14.00 -32.91
CA ILE A 162 -24.84 -13.29 -34.06
C ILE A 162 -24.98 -11.80 -33.76
N PHE A 163 -25.43 -11.45 -32.56
CA PHE A 163 -25.63 -10.06 -32.14
C PHE A 163 -24.38 -9.39 -31.55
N GLY A 164 -23.25 -10.10 -31.46
CA GLY A 164 -22.02 -9.55 -30.89
C GLY A 164 -22.10 -9.26 -29.38
N ILE A 165 -23.09 -9.81 -28.67
CA ILE A 165 -23.30 -9.60 -27.22
C ILE A 165 -22.12 -10.19 -26.42
N THR A 166 -21.44 -11.21 -26.94
CA THR A 166 -20.27 -11.81 -26.29
C THR A 166 -19.13 -10.82 -26.04
N GLU A 167 -18.92 -9.84 -26.92
CA GLU A 167 -17.88 -8.82 -26.75
C GLU A 167 -18.24 -7.82 -25.66
N TYR A 168 -19.52 -7.43 -25.60
CA TYR A 168 -20.05 -6.60 -24.52
C TYR A 168 -19.94 -7.29 -23.16
N ASN A 169 -20.28 -8.58 -23.07
CA ASN A 169 -20.13 -9.36 -21.85
C ASN A 169 -18.66 -9.41 -21.41
N LYS A 170 -17.71 -9.65 -22.33
CA LYS A 170 -16.27 -9.63 -22.03
C LYS A 170 -15.80 -8.25 -21.54
N ALA A 171 -16.29 -7.17 -22.15
CA ALA A 171 -15.95 -5.82 -21.71
C ALA A 171 -16.49 -5.53 -20.30
N LEU A 172 -17.73 -5.97 -20.03
CA LEU A 172 -18.37 -5.84 -18.74
C LEU A 172 -17.62 -6.65 -17.65
N ASP A 173 -17.23 -7.89 -17.95
CA ASP A 173 -16.42 -8.72 -17.05
C ASP A 173 -15.06 -8.05 -16.72
N LYS A 174 -14.42 -7.43 -17.71
CA LYS A 174 -13.19 -6.64 -17.48
C LYS A 174 -13.44 -5.44 -16.57
N ILE A 175 -14.55 -4.71 -16.76
CA ILE A 175 -14.92 -3.57 -15.91
C ILE A 175 -15.20 -4.04 -14.47
N ILE A 176 -15.91 -5.15 -14.28
CA ILE A 176 -16.16 -5.74 -12.96
C ILE A 176 -14.83 -6.10 -12.28
N LYS A 177 -13.90 -6.72 -13.03
CA LYS A 177 -12.59 -7.10 -12.51
C LYS A 177 -11.78 -5.88 -12.05
N LEU A 178 -11.69 -4.84 -12.90
CA LEU A 178 -11.00 -3.59 -12.57
C LEU A 178 -11.62 -2.91 -11.33
N ARG A 179 -12.95 -2.88 -11.23
CA ARG A 179 -13.64 -2.32 -10.05
C ARG A 179 -13.28 -3.09 -8.78
N LYS A 180 -13.20 -4.43 -8.86
CA LYS A 180 -12.85 -5.27 -7.71
C LYS A 180 -11.40 -5.03 -7.25
N GLU A 181 -10.47 -4.92 -8.19
CA GLU A 181 -9.07 -4.61 -7.91
C GLU A 181 -8.94 -3.21 -7.25
N ALA A 182 -9.61 -2.20 -7.81
CA ALA A 182 -9.60 -0.84 -7.24
C ALA A 182 -10.20 -0.77 -5.82
N MET A 183 -11.27 -1.53 -5.54
CA MET A 183 -11.84 -1.61 -4.19
C MET A 183 -10.88 -2.26 -3.19
N GLU A 184 -10.10 -3.25 -3.60
CA GLU A 184 -9.11 -3.89 -2.73
C GLU A 184 -7.93 -2.96 -2.43
N GLU A 185 -7.43 -2.25 -3.45
CA GLU A 185 -6.40 -1.22 -3.24
C GLU A 185 -6.87 -0.09 -2.32
N LEU A 186 -8.13 0.33 -2.45
CA LEU A 186 -8.71 1.37 -1.60
C LEU A 186 -8.75 0.93 -0.13
N LYS A 187 -9.13 -0.32 0.16
CA LYS A 187 -9.09 -0.87 1.52
C LYS A 187 -7.67 -0.88 2.10
N ILE A 188 -6.68 -1.26 1.30
CA ILE A 188 -5.27 -1.27 1.74
C ILE A 188 -4.82 0.17 2.04
N LYS A 189 -5.15 1.14 1.18
CA LYS A 189 -4.84 2.55 1.42
C LYS A 189 -5.53 3.11 2.65
N GLU A 190 -6.79 2.78 2.90
CA GLU A 190 -7.50 3.18 4.12
C GLU A 190 -6.86 2.59 5.38
N ALA A 191 -6.46 1.31 5.36
CA ALA A 191 -5.75 0.68 6.46
C ALA A 191 -4.40 1.36 6.74
N ASN A 192 -3.63 1.63 5.67
CA ASN A 192 -2.35 2.35 5.76
C ASN A 192 -2.54 3.77 6.30
N MET A 193 -3.57 4.48 5.86
CA MET A 193 -3.88 5.83 6.35
C MET A 193 -4.17 5.83 7.85
N LYS A 194 -4.95 4.85 8.35
CA LYS A 194 -5.19 4.69 9.80
C LYS A 194 -3.90 4.40 10.55
N HIS A 195 -3.03 3.55 10.00
CA HIS A 195 -1.74 3.23 10.62
C HIS A 195 -0.81 4.45 10.68
N VAL A 196 -0.71 5.22 9.59
CA VAL A 196 0.09 6.46 9.56
C VAL A 196 -0.47 7.51 10.52
N ALA A 197 -1.80 7.63 10.63
CA ALA A 197 -2.44 8.53 11.60
C ALA A 197 -2.09 8.13 13.05
N TYR A 198 -2.11 6.84 13.37
CA TYR A 198 -1.68 6.31 14.66
C TYR A 198 -0.19 6.63 14.94
N LEU A 199 0.69 6.36 13.96
CA LEU A 199 2.12 6.65 14.10
C LEU A 199 2.39 8.15 14.31
N LYS A 200 1.67 9.02 13.59
CA LYS A 200 1.75 10.47 13.79
C LYS A 200 1.38 10.86 15.21
N GLN A 201 0.27 10.34 15.74
CA GLN A 201 -0.16 10.62 17.11
C GLN A 201 0.88 10.14 18.14
N GLU A 202 1.46 8.96 17.95
CA GLU A 202 2.51 8.43 18.83
C GLU A 202 3.79 9.30 18.78
N MET A 203 4.16 9.76 17.58
CA MET A 203 5.32 10.64 17.39
C MET A 203 5.11 12.03 17.99
N GLU A 204 3.90 12.59 17.91
CA GLU A 204 3.56 13.86 18.58
C GLU A 204 3.70 13.75 20.10
N VAL A 205 3.21 12.66 20.70
CA VAL A 205 3.36 12.38 22.13
C VAL A 205 4.83 12.25 22.52
N LYS A 206 5.62 11.48 21.75
CA LYS A 206 7.07 11.33 22.01
C LYS A 206 7.82 12.64 21.86
N THR A 207 7.49 13.46 20.86
CA THR A 207 8.09 14.77 20.62
C THR A 207 7.80 15.73 21.77
N LEU A 208 6.55 15.74 22.27
CA LEU A 208 6.18 16.54 23.44
C LEU A 208 6.95 16.11 24.70
N ASN A 209 7.11 14.79 24.90
CA ASN A 209 7.88 14.26 26.02
C ASN A 209 9.37 14.59 25.92
N LEU A 210 9.94 14.51 24.71
CA LEU A 210 11.32 14.92 24.44
C LEU A 210 11.52 16.40 24.76
N GLN A 211 10.62 17.28 24.31
CA GLN A 211 10.68 18.71 24.62
C GLN A 211 10.60 18.98 26.13
N LYS A 212 9.72 18.27 26.86
CA LYS A 212 9.65 18.36 28.33
C LYS A 212 10.94 17.90 29.00
N ALA A 213 11.54 16.80 28.54
CA ALA A 213 12.81 16.30 29.04
C ALA A 213 13.96 17.28 28.76
N GLN A 214 14.00 17.85 27.55
CA GLN A 214 14.99 18.84 27.16
C GLN A 214 14.93 20.08 28.06
N ARG A 215 13.73 20.64 28.26
CA ARG A 215 13.52 21.77 29.18
C ARG A 215 13.99 21.48 30.60
N LYS A 216 13.76 20.26 31.11
CA LYS A 216 14.28 19.84 32.43
C LYS A 216 15.80 19.75 32.43
N CYS A 217 16.40 19.20 31.38
CA CYS A 217 17.85 19.12 31.23
C CYS A 217 18.49 20.51 31.20
N ASP A 218 17.91 21.44 30.44
CA ASP A 218 18.40 22.81 30.34
C ASP A 218 18.24 23.56 31.67
N ALA A 219 17.13 23.35 32.39
CA ALA A 219 16.94 23.91 33.73
C ALA A 219 17.97 23.37 34.73
N ILE A 220 18.25 22.06 34.73
CA ILE A 220 19.27 21.46 35.60
C ILE A 220 20.66 21.97 35.23
N LYS A 221 20.99 22.10 33.94
CA LYS A 221 22.26 22.68 33.50
C LYS A 221 22.43 24.12 33.96
N ALA A 222 21.38 24.93 33.87
CA ALA A 222 21.39 26.30 34.39
C ALA A 222 21.66 26.32 35.90
N GLN A 223 20.99 25.45 36.67
CA GLN A 223 21.23 25.30 38.11
C GLN A 223 22.65 24.85 38.44
N CYS A 224 23.22 23.90 37.68
CA CYS A 224 24.61 23.48 37.86
C CYS A 224 25.59 24.63 37.59
N SER A 225 25.36 25.40 36.52
CA SER A 225 26.20 26.56 36.21
C SER A 225 26.09 27.65 37.26
N GLU A 226 24.90 27.89 37.82
CA GLU A 226 24.69 28.85 38.91
C GLU A 226 25.43 28.40 40.19
N CYS A 227 25.29 27.13 40.57
CA CYS A 227 26.05 26.55 41.68
C CYS A 227 27.58 26.64 41.46
N GLU A 228 28.08 26.40 40.23
CA GLU A 228 29.51 26.54 39.92
C GLU A 228 29.98 28.00 40.07
N GLU A 229 29.21 28.98 39.61
CA GLU A 229 29.52 30.39 39.81
C GLU A 229 29.49 30.80 41.29
N GLU A 230 28.56 30.28 42.09
CA GLU A 230 28.52 30.48 43.54
C GLU A 230 29.67 29.79 44.28
N MET A 231 30.20 28.69 43.75
CA MET A 231 31.30 27.95 44.37
C MET A 231 32.65 28.65 44.19
N LYS A 232 32.87 29.35 43.06
CA LYS A 232 34.10 30.12 42.78
C LYS A 232 34.53 31.09 43.89
N PRO A 233 33.68 31.99 44.43
CA PRO A 233 34.09 32.90 45.50
C PRO A 233 34.38 32.16 46.80
N ILE A 234 33.72 31.04 47.07
CA ILE A 234 33.98 30.21 48.25
C ILE A 234 35.36 29.55 48.13
N GLU A 235 35.70 29.00 46.95
CA GLU A 235 37.02 28.45 46.67
C GLU A 235 38.12 29.51 46.76
N ALA A 236 37.88 30.68 46.16
CA ALA A 236 38.81 31.82 46.26
C ALA A 236 39.03 32.23 47.73
N ARG A 237 37.96 32.29 48.52
CA ARG A 237 38.04 32.61 49.95
C ARG A 237 38.75 31.52 50.75
N LEU A 238 38.58 30.24 50.41
CA LEU A 238 39.31 29.14 51.02
C LEU A 238 40.81 29.23 50.75
N VAL A 239 41.20 29.59 49.53
CA VAL A 239 42.61 29.84 49.16
C VAL A 239 43.18 31.02 49.95
N GLU A 240 42.44 32.12 50.06
CA GLU A 240 42.85 33.26 50.89
C GLU A 240 43.05 32.86 52.36
N ILE A 241 42.11 32.10 52.94
CA ILE A 241 42.21 31.62 54.32
C ILE A 241 43.44 30.73 54.48
N ARG A 242 43.69 29.79 53.56
CA ARG A 242 44.91 28.95 53.58
C ARG A 242 46.20 29.77 53.54
N ASN A 243 46.24 30.82 52.73
CA ASN A 243 47.40 31.70 52.65
C ASN A 243 47.61 32.47 53.96
N VAL A 244 46.52 32.94 54.59
CA VAL A 244 46.59 33.58 55.90
C VAL A 244 47.05 32.59 56.97
N GLU A 245 46.53 31.36 56.99
CA GLU A 245 46.98 30.29 57.90
C GLU A 245 48.48 29.99 57.71
N PHE A 246 48.95 29.95 56.46
CA PHE A 246 50.37 29.74 56.16
C PHE A 246 51.24 30.88 56.70
N GLU A 247 50.86 32.14 56.47
CA GLU A 247 51.59 33.30 57.02
C GLU A 247 51.53 33.33 58.55
N ILE A 248 50.39 33.00 59.17
CA ILE A 248 50.29 32.86 60.63
C ILE A 248 51.25 31.79 61.13
N GLY A 249 51.31 30.62 60.49
CA GLY A 249 52.23 29.54 60.84
C GLY A 249 53.70 29.98 60.75
N LYS A 250 54.04 30.75 59.71
CA LYS A 250 55.37 31.35 59.53
C LYS A 250 55.70 32.37 60.63
N TYR A 251 54.78 33.27 60.96
CA TYR A 251 54.97 34.23 62.05
C TYR A 251 55.03 33.56 63.42
N GLN A 252 54.28 32.47 63.65
CA GLN A 252 54.40 31.65 64.85
C GLN A 252 55.79 31.00 64.95
N ALA A 253 56.30 30.43 63.86
CA ALA A 253 57.65 29.87 63.83
C ALA A 253 58.71 30.94 64.15
N GLN A 254 58.60 32.13 63.54
CA GLN A 254 59.50 33.26 63.82
C GLN A 254 59.39 33.75 65.28
N LYS A 255 58.17 33.80 65.83
CA LYS A 255 57.96 34.17 67.23
C LYS A 255 58.65 33.16 68.16
N VAL A 256 58.46 31.86 67.93
CA VAL A 256 59.11 30.80 68.72
C VAL A 256 60.64 30.91 68.63
N GLU A 257 61.18 31.20 67.45
CA GLU A 257 62.61 31.42 67.24
C GLU A 257 63.12 32.65 68.02
N MET A 258 62.39 33.77 67.99
CA MET A 258 62.77 34.98 68.73
C MET A 258 62.63 34.80 70.24
N ASP A 259 61.58 34.11 70.71
CA ASP A 259 61.39 33.78 72.12
C ASP A 259 62.50 32.86 72.64
N THR A 260 62.94 31.87 71.84
CA THR A 260 64.08 31.01 72.20
C THR A 260 65.40 31.79 72.21
N LYS A 261 65.65 32.67 71.23
CA LYS A 261 66.82 33.57 71.25
C LYS A 261 66.82 34.49 72.46
N HIS A 262 65.68 35.09 72.79
CA HIS A 262 65.54 35.98 73.95
C HIS A 262 65.74 35.22 75.27
N LYS A 263 65.20 34.01 75.39
CA LYS A 263 65.43 33.14 76.56
C LYS A 263 66.92 32.79 76.70
N ASN A 264 67.57 32.35 75.62
CA ASN A 264 69.00 32.07 75.62
C ASN A 264 69.83 33.30 76.02
N CYS A 265 69.46 34.49 75.53
CA CYS A 265 70.15 35.72 75.88
C CYS A 265 69.96 36.08 77.38
N LYS A 266 68.74 35.92 77.93
CA LYS A 266 68.49 36.08 79.37
C LYS A 266 69.26 35.06 80.21
N ASP A 267 69.31 33.81 79.78
CA ASP A 267 70.04 32.75 80.47
C ASP A 267 71.55 33.03 80.44
N GLN A 268 72.09 33.54 79.32
CA GLN A 268 73.48 34.01 79.23
C GLN A 268 73.76 35.21 80.13
N ILE A 269 72.89 36.22 80.13
CA ILE A 269 73.02 37.41 81.00
C ILE A 269 73.01 36.99 82.47
N SER A 270 72.09 36.12 82.88
CA SER A 270 72.02 35.63 84.26
C SER A 270 73.26 34.81 84.65
N THR A 271 73.76 33.96 83.75
CA THR A 271 74.98 33.18 83.96
C THR A 271 76.22 34.07 84.08
N LEU A 272 76.34 35.09 83.23
CA LEU A 272 77.44 36.07 83.28
C LEU A 272 77.36 36.91 84.56
N THR A 273 76.16 37.33 84.95
CA THR A 273 75.93 38.09 86.19
C THR A 273 76.35 37.30 87.43
N LEU A 274 76.07 35.98 87.47
CA LEU A 274 76.49 35.10 88.57
C LEU A 274 78.01 34.84 88.62
N LYS A 275 78.71 34.93 87.47
CA LYS A 275 80.16 34.70 87.39
C LYS A 275 80.99 35.95 87.71
N ILE A 276 80.40 37.14 87.70
CA ILE A 276 81.09 38.39 88.02
C ILE A 276 81.07 38.61 89.54
N LYS A 277 82.22 38.39 90.21
CA LYS A 277 82.36 38.61 91.67
C LYS A 277 82.52 40.09 92.06
N ASN A 278 83.01 40.95 91.16
CA ASN A 278 83.21 42.38 91.39
C ASN A 278 82.60 43.20 90.24
N PRO A 279 81.37 43.72 90.38
CA PRO A 279 80.78 44.60 89.36
C PRO A 279 81.51 45.95 89.33
N PHE A 280 82.03 46.31 88.16
CA PHE A 280 82.65 47.62 87.92
C PHE A 280 81.58 48.72 87.98
N ARG A 281 81.81 49.75 88.81
CA ARG A 281 80.88 50.88 89.03
C ARG A 281 81.43 52.19 88.45
N GLY A 282 81.87 52.16 87.20
CA GLY A 282 82.31 53.33 86.43
C GLY A 282 81.44 53.60 85.21
N THR A 283 81.73 54.67 84.49
CA THR A 283 81.12 54.97 83.18
C THR A 283 81.73 54.09 82.08
N LEU A 284 81.03 53.90 80.94
CA LEU A 284 81.49 53.06 79.83
C LEU A 284 82.88 53.48 79.30
N ASP A 285 83.15 54.78 79.25
CA ASP A 285 84.45 55.32 78.82
C ASP A 285 85.60 55.00 79.80
N GLU A 286 85.31 54.88 81.10
CA GLU A 286 86.31 54.50 82.12
C GLU A 286 86.61 52.99 82.08
N LEU A 287 85.62 52.16 81.70
CA LEU A 287 85.80 50.72 81.53
C LEU A 287 86.64 50.41 80.29
N ASP A 288 86.41 51.10 79.18
CA ASP A 288 87.20 50.92 77.95
C ASP A 288 88.65 51.39 78.11
N GLN A 289 88.91 52.45 78.91
CA GLN A 289 90.27 52.83 79.28
C GLN A 289 90.95 51.80 80.17
N GLU A 290 90.23 51.21 81.14
CA GLU A 290 90.81 50.20 82.03
C GLU A 290 91.04 48.86 81.32
N ILE A 291 90.19 48.48 80.36
CA ILE A 291 90.39 47.33 79.46
C ILE A 291 91.59 47.58 78.54
N SER A 292 91.69 48.76 77.93
CA SER A 292 92.84 49.10 77.08
C SER A 292 94.15 49.13 77.90
N ASN A 293 94.13 49.66 79.12
CA ASN A 293 95.26 49.64 80.05
C ASN A 293 95.61 48.22 80.51
N PHE A 294 94.62 47.36 80.70
CA PHE A 294 94.82 45.95 81.07
C PHE A 294 95.39 45.14 79.91
N ASP A 295 94.93 45.37 78.68
CA ASP A 295 95.46 44.74 77.47
C ASP A 295 96.89 45.20 77.19
N GLN A 296 97.20 46.49 77.38
CA GLN A 296 98.57 47.01 77.26
C GLN A 296 99.50 46.43 78.35
N ARG A 297 99.03 46.29 79.60
CA ARG A 297 99.75 45.57 80.67
C ARG A 297 99.92 44.08 80.37
N MET A 298 98.91 43.43 79.79
CA MET A 298 98.99 42.02 79.38
C MET A 298 99.98 41.81 78.23
N GLN A 299 100.07 42.76 77.29
CA GLN A 299 101.04 42.73 76.20
C GLN A 299 102.48 42.94 76.71
N GLU A 300 102.71 43.89 77.62
CA GLU A 300 104.02 44.09 78.28
C GLU A 300 104.44 42.89 79.13
N MET A 301 103.49 42.26 79.86
CA MET A 301 103.76 41.06 80.65
C MET A 301 104.02 39.83 79.78
N ARG A 302 103.36 39.70 78.62
CA ARG A 302 103.66 38.64 77.63
C ARG A 302 105.03 38.81 76.99
N GLN A 303 105.45 40.05 76.69
CA GLN A 303 106.80 40.35 76.18
C GLN A 303 107.89 40.07 77.24
N LYS A 304 107.70 40.48 78.50
CA LYS A 304 108.61 40.15 79.61
C LYS A 304 108.69 38.65 79.89
N ARG A 305 107.59 37.91 79.72
CA ARG A 305 107.57 36.45 79.87
C ARG A 305 108.34 35.73 78.77
N THR A 306 108.27 36.21 77.53
CA THR A 306 109.04 35.61 76.41
C THR A 306 110.54 35.89 76.53
N GLU A 307 110.93 37.04 77.08
CA GLU A 307 112.34 37.38 77.35
C GLU A 307 112.92 36.58 78.55
N VAL A 308 112.12 36.33 79.59
CA VAL A 308 112.50 35.51 80.76
C VAL A 308 112.52 34.01 80.44
N GLU A 309 111.61 33.48 79.63
CA GLU A 309 111.62 32.07 79.18
C GLU A 309 112.81 31.77 78.23
N GLY A 310 113.28 32.78 77.48
CA GLY A 310 114.54 32.72 76.71
C GLY A 310 115.78 32.58 77.60
N ASN A 311 115.87 33.36 78.68
CA ASN A 311 116.99 33.31 79.64
C ASN A 311 116.96 32.05 80.55
N LEU A 312 115.77 31.53 80.87
CA LEU A 312 115.60 30.33 81.72
C LEU A 312 115.95 29.02 80.99
N SER A 313 115.90 29.02 79.65
CA SER A 313 116.27 27.88 78.79
C SER A 313 117.80 27.72 78.63
N GLN A 314 118.57 28.78 78.89
CA GLN A 314 120.04 28.77 78.84
C GLN A 314 120.67 28.32 80.18
N ILE A 315 119.98 28.55 81.32
CA ILE A 315 120.40 28.14 82.67
C ILE A 315 120.01 26.68 82.99
N LYS A 316 118.92 26.14 82.40
CA LYS A 316 118.53 24.72 82.57
C LYS A 316 119.48 23.72 81.92
N ARG A 317 120.31 24.13 80.95
CA ARG A 317 121.30 23.25 80.30
C ARG A 317 122.58 23.04 81.13
N SER A 318 122.84 23.85 82.16
CA SER A 318 124.02 23.71 83.04
C SER A 318 123.72 23.04 84.39
N SER A 319 122.46 22.86 84.80
CA SER A 319 122.09 22.32 86.11
C SER A 319 121.85 20.79 86.14
N VAL A 320 121.67 20.14 84.99
CA VAL A 320 121.34 18.69 84.89
C VAL A 320 122.59 17.80 85.05
N ALA A 321 123.80 18.37 84.98
CA ALA A 321 125.05 17.63 85.06
C ALA A 321 125.55 17.32 86.50
N GLU A 322 124.93 17.88 87.56
CA GLU A 322 125.44 17.75 88.93
C GLU A 322 124.52 17.01 89.92
N GLN A 323 123.32 16.58 89.51
CA GLN A 323 122.34 15.97 90.42
C GLN A 323 122.15 14.47 90.19
N GLU A 324 123.27 13.79 89.94
CA GLU A 324 123.37 12.34 89.74
C GLU A 324 124.01 11.61 90.94
N LYS A 325 124.06 12.20 92.16
CA LYS A 325 124.89 11.61 93.24
C LYS A 325 124.35 11.44 94.66
N LEU A 326 123.07 11.68 94.97
CA LEU A 326 122.56 11.32 96.31
C LEU A 326 121.09 10.91 96.28
N GLY A 327 120.82 9.60 96.37
CA GLY A 327 119.44 9.11 96.51
C GLY A 327 119.25 7.59 96.48
N THR A 328 120.30 6.81 96.26
CA THR A 328 120.30 5.35 96.47
C THR A 328 120.70 5.03 97.91
N GLN A 329 119.75 5.00 98.84
CA GLN A 329 119.72 4.09 100.00
C GLN A 329 118.57 4.46 100.93
N ASP A 330 117.40 3.86 100.75
CA ASP A 330 116.93 2.94 101.78
C ASP A 330 115.80 2.03 101.30
N ARG A 331 115.94 0.75 101.68
CA ARG A 331 114.95 -0.33 101.62
C ARG A 331 114.68 -1.05 100.30
N LYS A 332 115.74 -1.71 99.87
CA LYS A 332 115.69 -3.13 99.48
C LYS A 332 115.10 -4.01 100.62
N HIS A 333 114.63 -5.19 100.19
CA HIS A 333 114.35 -6.42 100.96
C HIS A 333 113.02 -6.51 101.73
N CYS A 334 111.99 -7.12 101.12
CA CYS A 334 111.35 -8.27 101.79
C CYS A 334 110.49 -9.23 100.93
N LEU A 335 110.11 -8.96 99.67
CA LEU A 335 109.15 -9.86 98.99
C LEU A 335 109.55 -10.31 97.59
N ALA A 336 110.85 -10.42 97.36
CA ALA A 336 111.44 -10.97 96.14
C ALA A 336 111.47 -12.52 96.10
N LYS A 337 110.50 -13.29 96.63
CA LYS A 337 110.62 -14.76 96.45
C LYS A 337 109.38 -15.67 96.41
N GLN A 338 108.14 -15.23 96.65
CA GLN A 338 107.04 -16.22 96.81
C GLN A 338 105.95 -16.27 95.74
N ARG A 339 105.77 -15.26 94.87
CA ARG A 339 104.66 -15.28 93.87
C ARG A 339 105.08 -15.49 92.41
N HIS A 340 106.38 -15.61 92.14
CA HIS A 340 106.91 -15.67 90.78
C HIS A 340 106.72 -17.02 90.06
N GLN A 341 106.23 -18.09 90.70
CA GLN A 341 106.18 -19.42 90.06
C GLN A 341 104.80 -19.87 89.54
N SER A 342 103.68 -19.27 89.95
CA SER A 342 102.35 -19.65 89.42
C SER A 342 101.81 -18.72 88.32
N GLU A 343 102.35 -17.51 88.17
CA GLU A 343 101.81 -16.47 87.27
C GLU A 343 102.32 -16.58 85.82
N LEU A 344 103.50 -17.19 85.61
CA LEU A 344 104.16 -17.29 84.30
C LEU A 344 103.37 -18.14 83.28
N ALA A 345 102.59 -19.12 83.75
CA ALA A 345 101.79 -19.96 82.85
C ALA A 345 100.49 -19.29 82.37
N CYS A 346 99.84 -18.46 83.21
CA CYS A 346 98.60 -17.76 82.86
C CYS A 346 98.86 -16.51 82.00
N ARG A 347 100.00 -15.83 82.21
CA ARG A 347 100.38 -14.59 81.51
C ARG A 347 100.67 -14.79 80.02
N ALA A 348 101.20 -15.95 79.61
CA ALA A 348 101.49 -16.25 78.20
C ALA A 348 100.22 -16.43 77.34
N GLN A 349 99.12 -16.91 77.93
CA GLN A 349 97.88 -17.20 77.20
C GLN A 349 97.02 -15.94 76.97
N LEU A 350 97.08 -14.97 77.90
CA LEU A 350 96.40 -13.68 77.79
C LEU A 350 97.07 -12.76 76.74
N LEU A 351 98.40 -12.75 76.69
CA LEU A 351 99.19 -11.93 75.75
C LEU A 351 98.98 -12.30 74.28
N LYS A 352 98.65 -13.56 73.97
CA LYS A 352 98.32 -13.99 72.60
C LYS A 352 97.00 -13.38 72.10
N ARG A 353 95.94 -13.43 72.90
CA ARG A 353 94.62 -12.89 72.53
C ARG A 353 94.63 -11.37 72.39
N VAL A 354 95.38 -10.66 73.24
CA VAL A 354 95.50 -9.20 73.16
C VAL A 354 96.29 -8.76 71.91
N LYS A 355 97.36 -9.47 71.54
CA LYS A 355 98.11 -9.18 70.30
C LYS A 355 97.28 -9.45 69.03
N GLU A 356 96.42 -10.46 69.02
CA GLU A 356 95.50 -10.72 67.90
C GLU A 356 94.43 -9.61 67.76
N PHE A 357 93.82 -9.20 68.86
CA PHE A 357 92.77 -8.16 68.86
C PHE A 357 93.29 -6.76 68.46
N CYS A 358 94.52 -6.40 68.88
CA CYS A 358 95.13 -5.12 68.52
C CYS A 358 95.54 -5.05 67.03
N ARG A 359 95.81 -6.19 66.41
CA ARG A 359 96.12 -6.29 64.98
C ARG A 359 94.87 -6.06 64.11
N GLU A 360 93.72 -6.58 64.53
CA GLU A 360 92.44 -6.35 63.84
C GLU A 360 91.95 -4.90 63.97
N LEU A 361 92.23 -4.24 65.12
CA LEU A 361 91.85 -2.84 65.37
C LEU A 361 92.89 -1.80 64.86
N HIS A 362 93.99 -2.24 64.24
CA HIS A 362 95.06 -1.37 63.71
C HIS A 362 95.66 -0.39 64.74
N ILE A 363 95.80 -0.82 65.99
CA ILE A 363 96.49 -0.06 67.03
C ILE A 363 97.97 -0.47 67.00
N THR A 364 98.86 0.46 66.67
CA THR A 364 100.31 0.23 66.69
C THR A 364 100.83 0.15 68.11
N ILE A 365 101.24 -1.04 68.53
CA ILE A 365 101.92 -1.26 69.82
C ILE A 365 103.41 -1.40 69.53
N ASP A 366 104.18 -0.35 69.84
CA ASP A 366 105.62 -0.29 69.53
C ASP A 366 106.52 -0.88 70.64
N CYS A 367 105.96 -1.69 71.54
CA CYS A 367 106.68 -2.22 72.70
C CYS A 367 106.22 -3.64 73.07
N ASP A 368 107.16 -4.48 73.50
CA ASP A 368 106.87 -5.81 74.03
C ASP A 368 106.24 -5.71 75.43
N LEU A 369 104.93 -5.90 75.48
CA LEU A 369 104.06 -5.84 76.66
C LEU A 369 104.40 -6.87 77.78
N VAL A 370 105.44 -7.67 77.60
CA VAL A 370 105.93 -8.60 78.61
C VAL A 370 106.66 -7.86 79.73
N GLU A 371 107.41 -6.79 79.40
CA GLU A 371 108.32 -6.10 80.32
C GLU A 371 107.73 -4.84 80.99
N GLN A 372 106.60 -4.31 80.49
CA GLN A 372 105.97 -3.08 81.00
C GLN A 372 104.45 -3.25 81.24
N PRO A 373 104.02 -3.75 82.42
CA PRO A 373 102.60 -3.99 82.72
C PRO A 373 101.76 -2.73 82.94
N GLU A 374 102.39 -1.59 83.22
CA GLU A 374 101.71 -0.31 83.49
C GLU A 374 101.02 0.26 82.25
N LYS A 375 101.55 -0.03 81.05
CA LYS A 375 101.00 0.42 79.76
C LYS A 375 99.81 -0.42 79.26
N MET A 376 99.51 -1.56 79.90
CA MET A 376 98.41 -2.43 79.46
C MET A 376 97.03 -1.88 79.86
N GLY A 377 96.96 -1.08 80.93
CA GLY A 377 95.75 -0.34 81.30
C GLY A 377 95.42 0.79 80.32
N GLU A 378 96.45 1.49 79.82
CA GLU A 378 96.30 2.54 78.80
C GLU A 378 95.76 1.95 77.50
N VAL A 379 96.35 0.84 77.03
CA VAL A 379 95.90 0.18 75.78
C VAL A 379 94.47 -0.36 75.88
N LEU A 380 94.02 -0.85 77.03
CA LEU A 380 92.63 -1.32 77.21
C LEU A 380 91.62 -0.16 77.25
N GLN A 381 91.99 0.98 77.87
CA GLN A 381 91.16 2.19 77.82
C GLN A 381 91.07 2.75 76.40
N ASP A 382 92.17 2.72 75.64
CA ASP A 382 92.19 3.13 74.23
C ASP A 382 91.30 2.24 73.36
N ILE A 383 91.31 0.92 73.59
CA ILE A 383 90.43 -0.03 72.88
C ILE A 383 88.95 0.22 73.22
N GLU A 384 88.62 0.42 74.50
CA GLU A 384 87.24 0.68 74.93
C GLU A 384 86.71 2.00 74.36
N ALA A 385 87.53 3.06 74.39
CA ALA A 385 87.21 4.34 73.78
C ALA A 385 86.99 4.21 72.26
N MET A 386 87.82 3.43 71.57
CA MET A 386 87.71 3.25 70.11
C MET A 386 86.50 2.38 69.72
N ILE A 387 86.14 1.36 70.51
CA ILE A 387 84.92 0.57 70.31
C ILE A 387 83.68 1.45 70.49
N ILE A 388 83.64 2.29 71.52
CA ILE A 388 82.52 3.22 71.76
C ILE A 388 82.42 4.22 70.59
N THR A 389 83.55 4.75 70.13
CA THR A 389 83.60 5.67 68.98
C THR A 389 83.08 5.01 67.71
N LYS A 390 83.52 3.79 67.40
CA LYS A 390 83.04 3.03 66.23
C LYS A 390 81.57 2.62 66.35
N HIS A 391 81.08 2.32 67.55
CA HIS A 391 79.67 2.01 67.77
C HIS A 391 78.78 3.24 67.54
N CYS A 392 79.23 4.43 67.96
CA CYS A 392 78.55 5.70 67.66
C CYS A 392 78.56 6.02 66.16
N GLU A 393 79.70 5.83 65.48
CA GLU A 393 79.78 6.00 64.01
C GLU A 393 78.82 5.05 63.27
N ILE A 394 78.72 3.78 63.70
CA ILE A 394 77.81 2.81 63.09
C ILE A 394 76.34 3.19 63.31
N THR A 395 75.98 3.67 64.50
CA THR A 395 74.60 4.09 64.80
C THR A 395 74.22 5.35 64.05
N GLU A 396 75.12 6.31 63.89
CA GLU A 396 74.91 7.49 63.04
C GLU A 396 74.73 7.12 61.57
N ILE A 397 75.56 6.23 61.03
CA ILE A 397 75.43 5.74 59.64
C ILE A 397 74.11 4.98 59.45
N PHE A 398 73.70 4.18 60.45
CA PHE A 398 72.44 3.45 60.40
C PHE A 398 71.23 4.40 60.38
N GLU A 399 71.20 5.42 61.24
CA GLU A 399 70.14 6.42 61.23
C GLU A 399 70.11 7.24 59.93
N GLN A 400 71.28 7.59 59.38
CA GLN A 400 71.36 8.32 58.10
C GLN A 400 70.82 7.46 56.95
N ASN A 401 71.15 6.17 56.92
CA ASN A 401 70.62 5.24 55.92
C ASN A 401 69.12 5.02 56.07
N GLU A 402 68.60 4.83 57.29
CA GLU A 402 67.16 4.74 57.54
C GLU A 402 66.41 5.99 57.07
N LYS A 403 66.94 7.19 57.36
CA LYS A 403 66.35 8.46 56.89
C LYS A 403 66.39 8.55 55.35
N ALA A 404 67.50 8.15 54.73
CA ALA A 404 67.63 8.14 53.29
C ALA A 404 66.65 7.15 52.64
N ASP A 405 66.49 5.95 53.18
CA ASP A 405 65.56 4.94 52.66
C ASP A 405 64.10 5.34 52.83
N ARG A 406 63.72 5.92 53.98
CA ARG A 406 62.38 6.50 54.14
C ARG A 406 62.12 7.61 53.12
N SER A 407 63.11 8.48 52.86
CA SER A 407 62.96 9.55 51.87
C SER A 407 62.82 9.02 50.44
N ARG A 408 63.55 7.95 50.09
CA ARG A 408 63.43 7.27 48.78
C ARG A 408 62.09 6.56 48.65
N GLN A 409 61.61 5.93 49.72
CA GLN A 409 60.33 5.22 49.73
C GLN A 409 59.15 6.16 49.48
N VAL A 410 59.12 7.32 50.15
CA VAL A 410 58.12 8.37 49.89
C VAL A 410 58.13 8.80 48.42
N LYS A 411 59.33 8.98 47.85
CA LYS A 411 59.49 9.40 46.45
C LYS A 411 59.05 8.32 45.46
N ILE A 412 59.26 7.04 45.79
CA ILE A 412 58.76 5.90 45.00
C ILE A 412 57.23 5.85 45.04
N ASP A 413 56.63 6.08 46.21
CA ASP A 413 55.17 6.07 46.35
C ASP A 413 54.53 7.26 45.61
N GLU A 414 55.14 8.45 45.65
CA GLU A 414 54.74 9.60 44.83
C GLU A 414 54.79 9.27 43.32
N LEU A 415 55.92 8.72 42.85
CA LEU A 415 56.08 8.34 41.43
C LEU A 415 55.09 7.24 40.99
N ARG A 416 54.71 6.33 41.89
CA ARG A 416 53.67 5.31 41.61
C ARG A 416 52.28 5.93 41.46
N ILE A 417 51.96 6.91 42.29
CA ILE A 417 50.70 7.66 42.19
C ILE A 417 50.65 8.45 40.88
N ASP A 418 51.76 9.08 40.49
CA ASP A 418 51.82 9.84 39.24
C ASP A 418 51.77 8.94 38.01
N LEU A 419 52.44 7.77 38.05
CA LEU A 419 52.36 6.77 36.99
C LEU A 419 50.92 6.28 36.79
N THR A 420 50.24 5.89 37.89
CA THR A 420 48.85 5.40 37.81
C THR A 420 47.87 6.47 37.33
N LYS A 421 48.04 7.74 37.74
CA LYS A 421 47.26 8.86 37.19
C LYS A 421 47.50 9.05 35.70
N SER A 422 48.75 8.98 35.26
CA SER A 422 49.11 9.14 33.86
C SER A 422 48.56 7.99 33.00
N GLU A 423 48.65 6.74 33.46
CA GLU A 423 48.07 5.56 32.80
C GLU A 423 46.54 5.65 32.69
N GLN A 424 45.86 6.08 33.76
CA GLN A 424 44.40 6.32 33.72
C GLN A 424 44.02 7.44 32.75
N SER A 425 44.80 8.53 32.70
CA SER A 425 44.57 9.62 31.75
C SER A 425 44.78 9.17 30.30
N VAL A 426 45.83 8.39 30.02
CA VAL A 426 46.11 7.87 28.67
C VAL A 426 44.99 6.93 28.22
N THR A 427 44.57 5.99 29.07
CA THR A 427 43.49 5.06 28.73
C THR A 427 42.14 5.76 28.53
N ALA A 428 41.86 6.82 29.28
CA ALA A 428 40.67 7.65 29.09
C ALA A 428 40.72 8.41 27.75
N GLN A 429 41.86 9.02 27.41
CA GLN A 429 42.04 9.72 26.14
C GLN A 429 42.01 8.77 24.93
N GLU A 430 42.56 7.56 25.04
CA GLU A 430 42.47 6.54 24.00
C GLU A 430 41.02 6.11 23.75
N LYS A 431 40.24 5.87 24.80
CA LYS A 431 38.80 5.56 24.66
C LYS A 431 38.02 6.69 24.00
N GLN A 432 38.30 7.94 24.36
CA GLN A 432 37.65 9.11 23.76
C GLN A 432 38.06 9.31 22.29
N ARG A 433 39.32 9.03 21.95
CA ARG A 433 39.80 9.06 20.56
C ARG A 433 39.14 7.98 19.73
N GLU A 434 38.95 6.79 20.28
CA GLU A 434 38.29 5.68 19.58
C GLU A 434 36.80 5.94 19.37
N SER A 435 36.09 6.50 20.37
CA SER A 435 34.68 6.90 20.21
C SER A 435 34.53 8.00 19.15
N SER A 436 35.39 9.03 19.18
CA SER A 436 35.39 10.13 18.20
C SER A 436 35.69 9.63 16.78
N LYS A 437 36.57 8.63 16.65
CA LYS A 437 36.87 8.01 15.36
C LYS A 437 35.67 7.24 14.81
N ARG A 438 34.98 6.47 15.66
CA ARG A 438 33.74 5.75 15.27
C ARG A 438 32.64 6.73 14.86
N GLU A 439 32.45 7.82 15.60
CA GLU A 439 31.49 8.86 15.25
C GLU A 439 31.82 9.51 13.89
N SER A 440 33.08 9.84 13.65
CA SER A 440 33.55 10.39 12.37
C SER A 440 33.32 9.41 11.21
N GLU A 441 33.57 8.11 11.40
CA GLU A 441 33.29 7.07 10.40
C GLU A 441 31.77 6.95 10.13
N THR A 442 30.92 7.00 11.16
CA THR A 442 29.46 6.97 10.99
C THR A 442 28.94 8.20 10.27
N LEU A 443 29.40 9.40 10.65
CA LEU A 443 29.07 10.65 9.97
C LEU A 443 29.54 10.64 8.52
N GLY A 444 30.72 10.09 8.23
CA GLY A 444 31.22 9.92 6.87
C GLY A 444 30.33 9.02 6.00
N VAL A 445 29.75 7.96 6.58
CA VAL A 445 28.77 7.10 5.88
C VAL A 445 27.46 7.83 5.65
N GLU A 446 26.98 8.62 6.62
CA GLU A 446 25.76 9.43 6.47
C GLU A 446 25.91 10.53 5.42
N ILE A 447 27.05 11.23 5.39
CA ILE A 447 27.36 12.24 4.36
C ILE A 447 27.34 11.60 2.97
N LYS A 448 27.97 10.44 2.78
CA LYS A 448 27.92 9.72 1.50
C LYS A 448 26.50 9.35 1.08
N LYS A 449 25.64 8.93 2.03
CA LYS A 449 24.22 8.65 1.75
C LYS A 449 23.43 9.91 1.35
N ILE A 450 23.73 11.04 1.96
CA ILE A 450 23.12 12.33 1.61
C ILE A 450 23.59 12.77 0.22
N GLU A 451 24.87 12.62 -0.11
CA GLU A 451 25.41 12.92 -1.43
C GLU A 451 24.78 12.05 -2.53
N THR A 452 24.62 10.74 -2.30
CA THR A 452 23.92 9.87 -3.26
C THR A 452 22.46 10.27 -3.43
N SER A 453 21.78 10.60 -2.33
CA SER A 453 20.38 11.05 -2.37
C SER A 453 20.22 12.38 -3.13
N MET A 454 21.20 13.29 -3.00
CA MET A 454 21.22 14.55 -3.73
C MET A 454 21.46 14.36 -5.23
N GLN A 455 22.30 13.41 -5.62
CA GLN A 455 22.50 13.04 -7.03
C GLN A 455 21.23 12.45 -7.64
N ASP A 456 20.50 11.62 -6.89
CA ASP A 456 19.24 11.04 -7.36
C ASP A 456 18.13 12.09 -7.46
N LEU A 457 18.05 13.03 -6.50
CA LEU A 457 17.15 14.19 -6.60
C LEU A 457 17.41 15.03 -7.86
N LYS A 458 18.67 15.28 -8.22
CA LYS A 458 19.00 16.00 -9.45
C LYS A 458 18.59 15.26 -10.72
N LYS A 459 18.67 13.93 -10.73
CA LYS A 459 18.18 13.11 -11.86
C LYS A 459 16.67 13.19 -11.97
N LEU A 460 15.96 13.04 -10.85
CA LEU A 460 14.50 13.15 -10.77
C LEU A 460 14.02 14.54 -11.22
N GLU A 461 14.68 15.61 -10.80
CA GLU A 461 14.36 16.97 -11.23
C GLU A 461 14.53 17.17 -12.74
N LYS A 462 15.59 16.58 -13.32
CA LYS A 462 15.80 16.57 -14.77
C LYS A 462 14.72 15.79 -15.51
N GLU A 463 14.35 14.61 -15.03
CA GLU A 463 13.27 13.79 -15.61
C GLU A 463 11.91 14.52 -15.54
N ILE A 464 11.61 15.20 -14.43
CA ILE A 464 10.40 15.99 -14.28
C ILE A 464 10.36 17.14 -15.29
N ASN A 465 11.48 17.83 -15.51
CA ASN A 465 11.56 18.92 -16.48
C ASN A 465 11.38 18.40 -17.92
N GLU A 466 12.00 17.28 -18.29
CA GLU A 466 11.82 16.64 -19.59
C GLU A 466 10.36 16.23 -19.83
N VAL A 467 9.70 15.65 -18.82
CA VAL A 467 8.28 15.28 -18.91
C VAL A 467 7.38 16.50 -19.02
N ASN A 468 7.68 17.58 -18.29
CA ASN A 468 6.91 18.82 -18.37
C ASN A 468 7.05 19.49 -19.74
N GLU A 469 8.25 19.50 -20.34
CA GLU A 469 8.44 20.00 -21.70
C GLU A 469 7.68 19.17 -22.75
N LEU A 470 7.72 17.84 -22.61
CA LEU A 470 6.92 16.95 -23.46
C LEU A 470 5.42 17.19 -23.28
N TYR A 471 4.97 17.38 -22.04
CA TYR A 471 3.58 17.71 -21.74
C TYR A 471 3.16 19.05 -22.36
N GLU A 472 3.96 20.11 -22.19
CA GLU A 472 3.68 21.42 -22.78
C GLU A 472 3.68 21.37 -24.31
N SER A 473 4.63 20.66 -24.93
CA SER A 473 4.68 20.52 -26.38
C SER A 473 3.47 19.76 -26.93
N ALA A 474 3.04 18.70 -26.25
CA ALA A 474 1.80 17.98 -26.58
C ALA A 474 0.57 18.87 -26.40
N ASN A 475 0.51 19.64 -25.31
CA ASN A 475 -0.63 20.53 -25.03
C ASN A 475 -0.71 21.70 -26.03
N LYS A 476 0.44 22.22 -26.49
CA LYS A 476 0.52 23.23 -27.57
C LYS A 476 0.16 22.64 -28.94
N SER A 477 0.44 21.36 -29.19
CA SER A 477 0.09 20.68 -30.44
C SER A 477 -1.40 20.35 -30.56
N ILE A 478 -2.13 20.32 -29.44
CA ILE A 478 -3.57 20.04 -29.40
C ILE A 478 -4.31 21.38 -29.43
N ASP A 479 -4.80 21.75 -30.61
CA ASP A 479 -5.70 22.89 -30.77
C ASP A 479 -7.08 22.58 -30.14
N GLN A 480 -7.18 22.87 -28.85
CA GLN A 480 -8.40 22.65 -28.07
C GLN A 480 -9.60 23.42 -28.63
N GLN A 481 -9.37 24.52 -29.35
CA GLN A 481 -10.43 25.33 -29.94
C GLN A 481 -11.00 24.64 -31.17
N ALA A 482 -10.15 24.09 -32.05
CA ALA A 482 -10.60 23.31 -33.21
C ALA A 482 -11.45 22.08 -32.82
N ILE A 483 -11.08 21.40 -31.73
CA ILE A 483 -11.84 20.26 -31.20
C ILE A 483 -13.19 20.71 -30.63
N LYS A 484 -13.23 21.82 -29.86
CA LYS A 484 -14.49 22.39 -29.36
C LYS A 484 -15.44 22.79 -30.48
N ASP A 485 -14.92 23.39 -31.56
CA ASP A 485 -15.70 23.78 -32.73
C ASP A 485 -16.20 22.56 -33.53
N ALA A 486 -15.39 21.50 -33.62
CA ALA A 486 -15.82 20.23 -34.20
C ALA A 486 -16.97 19.57 -33.40
N ILE A 487 -16.88 19.59 -32.07
CA ILE A 487 -17.94 19.09 -31.18
C ILE A 487 -19.21 19.91 -31.32
N ALA A 488 -19.11 21.25 -31.36
CA ALA A 488 -20.25 22.14 -31.54
C ALA A 488 -20.98 21.87 -32.87
N ARG A 489 -20.23 21.73 -33.98
CA ARG A 489 -20.79 21.36 -35.29
C ARG A 489 -21.48 20.01 -35.28
N LYS A 490 -20.88 19.00 -34.64
CA LYS A 490 -21.49 17.67 -34.53
C LYS A 490 -22.76 17.69 -33.66
N LYS A 491 -22.78 18.46 -32.56
CA LYS A 491 -23.99 18.65 -31.75
C LYS A 491 -25.12 19.31 -32.53
N ALA A 492 -24.83 20.34 -33.32
CA ALA A 492 -25.81 20.98 -34.19
C ALA A 492 -26.40 20.00 -35.23
N SER A 493 -25.53 19.20 -35.87
CA SER A 493 -25.97 18.18 -36.83
C SER A 493 -26.82 17.08 -36.18
N ILE A 494 -26.52 16.67 -34.93
CA ILE A 494 -27.34 15.72 -34.18
C ILE A 494 -28.73 16.31 -33.90
N ALA A 495 -28.81 17.58 -33.49
CA ALA A 495 -30.09 18.24 -33.21
C ALA A 495 -30.96 18.34 -34.47
N GLU A 496 -30.35 18.66 -35.62
CA GLU A 496 -31.05 18.70 -36.91
C GLU A 496 -31.58 17.32 -37.31
N ASN A 497 -30.76 16.27 -37.18
CA ASN A 497 -31.18 14.89 -37.47
C ASN A 497 -32.31 14.42 -36.53
N GLN A 498 -32.31 14.84 -35.26
CA GLN A 498 -33.41 14.53 -34.33
C GLN A 498 -34.73 15.20 -34.74
N ILE A 499 -34.68 16.42 -35.27
CA ILE A 499 -35.87 17.10 -35.80
C ILE A 499 -36.40 16.36 -37.03
N GLN A 500 -35.51 15.94 -37.94
CA GLN A 500 -35.90 15.16 -39.12
C GLN A 500 -36.50 13.80 -38.72
N PHE A 501 -35.92 13.13 -37.73
CA PHE A 501 -36.44 11.87 -37.20
C PHE A 501 -37.85 12.02 -36.63
N LYS A 502 -38.11 13.07 -35.83
CA LYS A 502 -39.46 13.34 -35.31
C LYS A 502 -40.49 13.54 -36.43
N LYS A 503 -40.13 14.29 -37.48
CA LYS A 503 -41.02 14.48 -38.64
C LYS A 503 -41.32 13.17 -39.37
N LEU A 504 -40.31 12.32 -39.53
CA LEU A 504 -40.47 10.99 -40.14
C LEU A 504 -41.35 10.08 -39.28
N ASP A 505 -41.19 10.12 -37.96
CA ASP A 505 -42.00 9.33 -37.03
C ASP A 505 -43.48 9.77 -37.01
N GLU A 506 -43.74 11.08 -37.07
CA GLU A 506 -45.08 11.64 -37.27
C GLU A 506 -45.71 11.17 -38.60
N GLN A 507 -44.93 11.15 -39.68
CA GLN A 507 -45.40 10.62 -40.97
C GLN A 507 -45.69 9.12 -40.90
N LEU A 508 -44.85 8.35 -40.20
CA LEU A 508 -44.99 6.90 -40.07
C LEU A 508 -46.22 6.55 -39.22
N THR A 509 -46.44 7.25 -38.11
CA THR A 509 -47.64 7.10 -37.29
C THR A 509 -48.91 7.49 -38.05
N PHE A 510 -48.87 8.56 -38.85
CA PHE A 510 -49.97 8.93 -39.74
C PHE A 510 -50.27 7.83 -40.78
N LEU A 511 -49.25 7.31 -41.47
CA LEU A 511 -49.40 6.20 -42.41
C LEU A 511 -49.92 4.92 -41.73
N GLY A 512 -49.49 4.64 -40.51
CA GLY A 512 -50.00 3.53 -39.70
C GLY A 512 -51.50 3.68 -39.40
N SER A 513 -51.95 4.90 -39.10
CA SER A 513 -53.38 5.19 -38.90
C SER A 513 -54.19 5.01 -40.19
N MET A 514 -53.65 5.43 -41.34
CA MET A 514 -54.27 5.22 -42.66
C MET A 514 -54.34 3.73 -42.99
N ALA A 515 -53.30 2.95 -42.72
CA ALA A 515 -53.31 1.50 -42.94
C ALA A 515 -54.38 0.80 -42.10
N LYS A 516 -54.59 1.24 -40.85
CA LYS A 516 -55.67 0.75 -39.99
C LYS A 516 -57.05 1.07 -40.57
N LEU A 517 -57.27 2.30 -41.02
CA LEU A 517 -58.53 2.71 -41.66
C LEU A 517 -58.80 1.94 -42.95
N VAL A 518 -57.78 1.69 -43.77
CA VAL A 518 -57.90 0.89 -44.99
C VAL A 518 -58.26 -0.57 -44.67
N ALA A 519 -57.65 -1.14 -43.63
CA ALA A 519 -57.99 -2.49 -43.17
C ALA A 519 -59.44 -2.57 -42.65
N GLU A 520 -59.89 -1.59 -41.87
CA GLU A 520 -61.28 -1.48 -41.41
C GLU A 520 -62.27 -1.34 -42.57
N CYS A 521 -61.96 -0.49 -43.57
CA CYS A 521 -62.77 -0.36 -44.77
C CYS A 521 -62.85 -1.68 -45.56
N SER A 522 -61.73 -2.39 -45.71
CA SER A 522 -61.70 -3.69 -46.38
C SER A 522 -62.54 -4.74 -45.65
N LEU A 523 -62.51 -4.76 -44.32
CA LEU A 523 -63.37 -5.63 -43.51
C LEU A 523 -64.86 -5.29 -43.68
N LYS A 524 -65.21 -4.01 -43.61
CA LYS A 524 -66.59 -3.55 -43.82
C LYS A 524 -67.10 -3.84 -45.24
N GLN A 525 -66.25 -3.72 -46.24
CA GLN A 525 -66.58 -4.10 -47.61
C GLN A 525 -66.87 -5.59 -47.72
N LYS A 526 -66.04 -6.45 -47.11
CA LYS A 526 -66.29 -7.90 -47.06
C LYS A 526 -67.59 -8.25 -46.32
N GLU A 527 -67.91 -7.55 -45.24
CA GLU A 527 -69.18 -7.70 -44.52
C GLU A 527 -70.38 -7.31 -45.39
N LEU A 528 -70.27 -6.20 -46.12
CA LEU A 528 -71.29 -5.73 -47.06
C LEU A 528 -71.49 -6.74 -48.19
N ASP A 529 -70.42 -7.27 -48.78
CA ASP A 529 -70.49 -8.27 -49.84
C ASP A 529 -71.16 -9.56 -49.35
N LYS A 530 -70.84 -10.02 -48.13
CA LYS A 530 -71.53 -11.16 -47.51
C LYS A 530 -73.02 -10.89 -47.31
N LYS A 531 -73.39 -9.71 -46.82
CA LYS A 531 -74.80 -9.33 -46.64
C LYS A 531 -75.55 -9.21 -47.96
N ASN A 532 -74.92 -8.65 -48.99
CA ASN A 532 -75.48 -8.61 -50.34
C ASN A 532 -75.69 -10.01 -50.92
N GLN A 533 -74.74 -10.93 -50.72
CA GLN A 533 -74.91 -12.33 -51.10
C GLN A 533 -76.06 -13.01 -50.34
N GLU A 534 -76.23 -12.72 -49.05
CA GLU A 534 -77.34 -13.23 -48.23
C GLU A 534 -78.69 -12.70 -48.74
N VAL A 535 -78.79 -11.39 -49.01
CA VAL A 535 -79.97 -10.77 -49.62
C VAL A 535 -80.27 -11.41 -50.98
N HIS A 536 -79.27 -11.59 -51.83
CA HIS A 536 -79.43 -12.28 -53.11
C HIS A 536 -79.93 -13.71 -52.95
N ARG A 537 -79.39 -14.49 -51.99
CA ARG A 537 -79.85 -15.86 -51.72
C ARG A 537 -81.31 -15.89 -51.28
N VAL A 538 -81.70 -15.00 -50.36
CA VAL A 538 -83.10 -14.90 -49.88
C VAL A 538 -84.02 -14.49 -51.02
N ARG A 539 -83.60 -13.52 -51.84
CA ARG A 539 -84.34 -13.09 -53.03
C ARG A 539 -84.56 -14.23 -54.01
N SER A 540 -83.50 -14.98 -54.34
CA SER A 540 -83.58 -16.11 -55.27
C SER A 540 -84.46 -17.24 -54.71
N ARG A 541 -84.35 -17.57 -53.41
CA ARG A 541 -85.18 -18.61 -52.78
C ARG A 541 -86.67 -18.32 -52.80
N HIS A 542 -87.05 -17.04 -52.66
CA HIS A 542 -88.45 -16.63 -52.60
C HIS A 542 -88.94 -15.97 -53.90
N SER A 543 -88.15 -16.04 -54.99
CA SER A 543 -88.44 -15.39 -56.27
C SER A 543 -89.81 -15.78 -56.83
N ASP A 544 -90.16 -17.06 -56.77
CA ASP A 544 -91.45 -17.56 -57.27
C ASP A 544 -92.63 -17.05 -56.44
N ASN A 545 -92.46 -16.92 -55.12
CA ASN A 545 -93.47 -16.36 -54.24
C ASN A 545 -93.62 -14.86 -54.45
N PHE A 546 -92.50 -14.15 -54.65
CA PHE A 546 -92.53 -12.73 -54.98
C PHE A 546 -93.17 -12.48 -56.35
N GLY A 547 -92.92 -13.31 -57.36
CA GLY A 547 -93.57 -13.20 -58.67
C GLY A 547 -95.08 -13.46 -58.64
N LYS A 548 -95.57 -14.28 -57.71
CA LYS A 548 -97.02 -14.47 -57.50
C LYS A 548 -97.69 -13.29 -56.79
N LEU A 549 -97.00 -12.66 -55.84
CA LEU A 549 -97.53 -11.57 -55.00
C LEU A 549 -97.35 -10.18 -55.64
N PHE A 550 -96.28 -9.98 -56.39
CA PHE A 550 -95.91 -8.70 -57.01
C PHE A 550 -95.83 -8.88 -58.52
N LYS A 551 -96.58 -8.06 -59.27
CA LYS A 551 -96.56 -8.06 -60.75
C LYS A 551 -95.29 -7.40 -61.32
N GLU A 552 -94.57 -6.63 -60.52
CA GLU A 552 -93.33 -5.93 -60.88
C GLU A 552 -92.20 -6.26 -59.88
N PRO A 553 -90.93 -6.31 -60.34
CA PRO A 553 -89.80 -6.59 -59.47
C PRO A 553 -89.54 -5.45 -58.49
N ILE A 554 -89.54 -5.76 -57.18
CA ILE A 554 -89.25 -4.79 -56.13
C ILE A 554 -87.75 -4.48 -56.12
N THR A 555 -87.40 -3.23 -56.41
CA THR A 555 -85.99 -2.77 -56.43
C THR A 555 -85.52 -2.26 -55.06
N CYS A 556 -86.41 -1.79 -54.19
CA CYS A 556 -86.07 -1.30 -52.85
C CYS A 556 -87.25 -1.38 -51.87
N ASN A 557 -86.95 -1.42 -50.55
CA ASN A 557 -87.91 -1.40 -49.44
C ASN A 557 -89.02 -2.46 -49.47
N TYR A 558 -88.62 -3.74 -49.49
CA TYR A 558 -89.50 -4.91 -49.41
C TYR A 558 -90.58 -4.83 -48.31
N ARG A 559 -90.28 -4.21 -47.16
CA ARG A 559 -91.24 -4.05 -46.06
C ARG A 559 -92.48 -3.22 -46.46
N ARG A 560 -92.27 -2.09 -47.14
CA ARG A 560 -93.36 -1.18 -47.51
C ARG A 560 -94.21 -1.79 -48.63
N SER A 561 -93.56 -2.38 -49.64
CA SER A 561 -94.27 -3.05 -50.73
C SER A 561 -95.10 -4.24 -50.22
N MET A 562 -94.57 -5.02 -49.28
CA MET A 562 -95.31 -6.12 -48.65
C MET A 562 -96.50 -5.61 -47.82
N GLN A 563 -96.33 -4.51 -47.07
CA GLN A 563 -97.43 -3.90 -46.32
C GLN A 563 -98.57 -3.41 -47.22
N VAL A 564 -98.26 -2.78 -48.36
CA VAL A 564 -99.28 -2.31 -49.30
C VAL A 564 -100.10 -3.45 -49.89
N VAL A 565 -99.43 -4.54 -50.31
CA VAL A 565 -100.13 -5.73 -50.84
C VAL A 565 -100.94 -6.42 -49.74
N TYR A 566 -100.39 -6.52 -48.53
CA TYR A 566 -101.09 -7.08 -47.39
C TYR A 566 -102.36 -6.28 -47.03
N GLU A 567 -102.27 -4.95 -47.00
CA GLU A 567 -103.43 -4.08 -46.74
C GLU A 567 -104.48 -4.18 -47.86
N LYS A 568 -104.05 -4.29 -49.12
CA LYS A 568 -104.96 -4.48 -50.24
C LYS A 568 -105.72 -5.81 -50.14
N LEU A 569 -105.02 -6.91 -49.89
CA LEU A 569 -105.64 -8.22 -49.65
C LEU A 569 -106.58 -8.20 -48.44
N ARG A 570 -106.19 -7.49 -47.37
CA ARG A 570 -107.04 -7.34 -46.18
C ARG A 570 -108.34 -6.59 -46.49
N ARG A 571 -108.29 -5.53 -47.30
CA ARG A 571 -109.50 -4.82 -47.78
C ARG A 571 -110.36 -5.71 -48.66
N GLU A 572 -109.77 -6.47 -49.59
CA GLU A 572 -110.51 -7.41 -50.44
C GLU A 572 -111.21 -8.50 -49.61
N ILE A 573 -110.55 -9.04 -48.59
CA ILE A 573 -111.16 -10.00 -47.64
C ILE A 573 -112.32 -9.34 -46.87
N GLN A 574 -112.16 -8.09 -46.44
CA GLN A 574 -113.21 -7.36 -45.73
C GLN A 574 -114.43 -7.11 -46.63
N ASP A 575 -114.23 -6.62 -47.86
CA ASP A 575 -115.30 -6.43 -48.85
C ASP A 575 -116.04 -7.73 -49.17
N LEU A 576 -115.32 -8.85 -49.30
CA LEU A 576 -115.91 -10.17 -49.53
C LEU A 576 -116.73 -10.63 -48.32
N ASN A 577 -116.26 -10.39 -47.10
CA ASN A 577 -117.02 -10.69 -45.88
C ASN A 577 -118.27 -9.82 -45.74
N GLU A 578 -118.20 -8.53 -46.10
CA GLU A 578 -119.37 -7.65 -46.11
C GLU A 578 -120.40 -8.10 -47.16
N LYS A 579 -119.95 -8.50 -48.35
CA LYS A 579 -120.81 -9.11 -49.38
C LYS A 579 -121.43 -10.44 -48.91
N ALA A 580 -120.67 -11.27 -48.20
CA ALA A 580 -121.18 -12.52 -47.64
C ALA A 580 -122.25 -12.26 -46.55
N ASN A 581 -121.99 -11.30 -45.65
CA ASN A 581 -122.92 -10.93 -44.59
C ASN A 581 -124.21 -10.30 -45.12
N THR A 582 -124.12 -9.42 -46.13
CA THR A 582 -125.32 -8.85 -46.77
C THR A 582 -126.18 -9.91 -47.45
N GLN A 583 -125.57 -10.91 -48.07
CA GLN A 583 -126.31 -12.05 -48.64
C GLN A 583 -126.93 -12.94 -47.58
N LYS A 584 -126.23 -13.18 -46.46
CA LYS A 584 -126.78 -13.92 -45.31
C LYS A 584 -127.98 -13.19 -44.68
N LEU A 585 -127.96 -11.86 -44.59
CA LEU A 585 -129.09 -11.06 -44.12
C LEU A 585 -130.30 -11.15 -45.09
N LYS A 586 -130.05 -11.14 -46.40
CA LYS A 586 -131.12 -11.34 -47.40
C LYS A 586 -131.73 -12.74 -47.27
N GLU A 587 -130.91 -13.77 -47.12
CA GLU A 587 -131.37 -15.14 -46.90
C GLU A 587 -132.27 -15.23 -45.66
N GLN A 588 -131.84 -14.66 -44.52
CA GLN A 588 -132.66 -14.59 -43.31
C GLN A 588 -133.98 -13.84 -43.55
N SER A 589 -133.98 -12.74 -44.30
CA SER A 589 -135.20 -11.99 -44.62
C SER A 589 -136.18 -12.80 -45.48
N TYR A 590 -135.67 -13.58 -46.44
CA TYR A 590 -136.49 -14.47 -47.26
C TYR A 590 -137.02 -15.65 -46.45
N GLU A 591 -136.23 -16.17 -45.51
CA GLU A 591 -136.66 -17.24 -44.62
C GLU A 591 -137.76 -16.78 -43.65
N ILE A 592 -137.66 -15.56 -43.12
CA ILE A 592 -138.73 -14.93 -42.31
C ILE A 592 -139.99 -14.74 -43.16
N LYS A 593 -139.87 -14.18 -44.37
CA LYS A 593 -141.02 -14.03 -45.30
C LYS A 593 -141.70 -15.37 -45.60
N ARG A 594 -140.90 -16.42 -45.84
CA ARG A 594 -141.40 -17.77 -46.08
C ARG A 594 -142.16 -18.31 -44.86
N LYS A 595 -141.63 -18.13 -43.64
CA LYS A 595 -142.32 -18.54 -42.40
C LYS A 595 -143.65 -17.80 -42.21
N ASN A 596 -143.67 -16.49 -42.47
CA ASN A 596 -144.90 -15.70 -42.39
C ASN A 596 -145.95 -16.18 -43.41
N LEU A 597 -145.56 -16.40 -44.66
CA LEU A 597 -146.47 -16.93 -45.70
C LEU A 597 -147.02 -18.31 -45.33
N ILE A 598 -146.21 -19.20 -44.76
CA ILE A 598 -146.67 -20.50 -44.26
C ILE A 598 -147.70 -20.31 -43.13
N SER A 599 -147.48 -19.37 -42.21
CA SER A 599 -148.43 -19.08 -41.14
C SER A 599 -149.74 -18.48 -41.66
N ASP A 600 -149.68 -17.61 -42.69
CA ASP A 600 -150.88 -17.03 -43.31
C ASP A 600 -151.68 -18.08 -44.08
N ILE A 601 -151.02 -19.00 -44.79
CA ILE A 601 -151.67 -20.15 -45.45
C ILE A 601 -152.37 -21.02 -44.41
N SER A 602 -151.68 -21.37 -43.31
CA SER A 602 -152.28 -22.14 -42.21
C SER A 602 -153.50 -21.47 -41.59
N ARG A 603 -153.49 -20.13 -41.45
CA ARG A 603 -154.66 -19.37 -40.98
C ARG A 603 -155.81 -19.47 -41.98
N MET A 604 -155.55 -19.22 -43.26
CA MET A 604 -156.58 -19.29 -44.31
C MET A 604 -157.17 -20.70 -44.47
N GLU A 605 -156.36 -21.76 -44.35
CA GLU A 605 -156.86 -23.14 -44.36
C GLU A 605 -157.76 -23.45 -43.16
N LYS A 606 -157.47 -22.86 -42.00
CA LYS A 606 -158.31 -23.00 -40.81
C LYS A 606 -159.63 -22.24 -40.96
N GLU A 607 -159.58 -21.00 -41.45
CA GLU A 607 -160.78 -20.22 -41.79
C GLU A 607 -161.65 -20.94 -42.84
N LEU A 608 -161.04 -21.56 -43.85
CA LEU A 608 -161.75 -22.36 -44.85
C LEU A 608 -162.46 -23.55 -44.20
N LYS A 609 -161.78 -24.31 -43.33
CA LYS A 609 -162.41 -25.43 -42.60
C LYS A 609 -163.54 -24.98 -41.68
N ASP A 610 -163.35 -23.88 -40.96
CA ASP A 610 -164.39 -23.31 -40.09
C ASP A 610 -165.60 -22.87 -40.95
N SER A 611 -165.36 -22.34 -42.15
CA SER A 611 -166.41 -21.99 -43.13
C SER A 611 -167.16 -23.23 -43.64
N GLU A 612 -166.43 -24.28 -44.02
CA GLU A 612 -166.99 -25.55 -44.48
C GLU A 612 -167.84 -26.21 -43.38
N GLU A 613 -167.38 -26.18 -42.13
CA GLU A 613 -168.13 -26.72 -40.99
C GLU A 613 -169.37 -25.88 -40.66
N LEU A 614 -169.31 -24.55 -40.81
CA LEU A 614 -170.48 -23.67 -40.67
C LEU A 614 -171.55 -23.95 -41.73
N ILE A 615 -171.12 -24.15 -42.99
CA ILE A 615 -172.01 -24.57 -44.10
C ILE A 615 -172.62 -25.94 -43.78
N TYR A 616 -171.82 -26.89 -43.28
CA TYR A 616 -172.31 -28.21 -42.90
C TYR A 616 -173.36 -28.15 -41.78
N GLN A 617 -173.13 -27.35 -40.73
CA GLN A 617 -174.08 -27.19 -39.62
C GLN A 617 -175.40 -26.53 -40.05
N LYS A 618 -175.35 -25.53 -40.93
CA LYS A 618 -176.55 -24.79 -41.39
C LYS A 618 -177.42 -25.63 -42.34
N CYS A 619 -176.82 -26.53 -43.12
CA CYS A 619 -177.51 -27.24 -44.21
C CYS A 619 -178.07 -28.63 -43.85
N ARG A 620 -177.87 -29.14 -42.62
CA ARG A 620 -178.41 -30.45 -42.11
C ARG A 620 -178.47 -31.57 -43.17
N SER A 621 -177.35 -31.79 -43.85
CA SER A 621 -177.19 -32.88 -44.84
C SER A 621 -178.08 -32.79 -46.08
N THR A 622 -178.54 -31.59 -46.44
CA THR A 622 -179.16 -31.28 -47.74
C THR A 622 -178.30 -30.26 -48.50
N PRO A 623 -178.01 -30.44 -49.79
CA PRO A 623 -177.21 -29.49 -50.59
C PRO A 623 -177.83 -28.08 -50.57
N TYR A 624 -176.99 -27.05 -50.44
CA TYR A 624 -177.44 -25.65 -50.27
C TYR A 624 -178.33 -25.16 -51.42
N ASP A 625 -178.06 -25.61 -52.66
CA ASP A 625 -178.85 -25.24 -53.83
C ASP A 625 -180.31 -25.73 -53.73
N ASP A 626 -180.55 -26.91 -53.14
CA ASP A 626 -181.90 -27.47 -52.94
C ASP A 626 -182.71 -26.73 -51.86
N LEU A 627 -182.04 -26.13 -50.87
CA LEU A 627 -182.68 -25.29 -49.85
C LEU A 627 -183.01 -23.89 -50.40
N LEU A 628 -182.20 -23.38 -51.34
CA LEU A 628 -182.44 -22.08 -51.96
C LEU A 628 -183.67 -22.14 -52.90
N GLU A 629 -183.87 -23.25 -53.63
CA GLU A 629 -185.06 -23.46 -54.46
C GLU A 629 -186.35 -23.63 -53.63
N ARG A 630 -186.28 -24.29 -52.46
CA ARG A 630 -187.44 -24.45 -51.55
C ARG A 630 -187.88 -23.16 -50.85
N SER A 631 -187.08 -22.10 -50.88
CA SER A 631 -187.47 -20.78 -50.34
C SER A 631 -188.19 -19.86 -51.35
N LYS A 632 -188.40 -20.34 -52.59
CA LYS A 632 -189.05 -19.58 -53.68
C LYS A 632 -190.46 -20.05 -54.06
N THR A 633 -191.07 -20.95 -53.29
CA THR A 633 -192.53 -20.99 -53.10
C THR A 633 -192.85 -20.39 -51.75
#